data_AF-A0A9Q1ETJ0-F1
#
_entry.id   AF-A0A9Q1ETJ0-F1
#
_cell.length_a   1.000
_cell.length_b   1.000
_cell.length_c   1.000
_cell.angle_alpha   90.00
_cell.angle_beta   90.00
_cell.angle_gamma   90.00
#
_symmetry.space_group_name_H-M   'P 1'
#
loop_
_entity.id
_entity.type
_entity.pdbx_description
1 polymer ?
#
loop_
_entity_poly.entity_id
_entity_poly.type
_entity_poly.pdbx_seq_one_letter_code
_entity_poly.pdbx_strand_id
1 'polypeptide(L)'
;MQRGYRDNLSGKSWTGCFNFYRWTLYVFALSVELLTTVSEPTDPGVFAFYSEEAQGCLGVEGASLRSPGRCDQSAQQWKFGSRGHLFNLGSSLCLGQVPGNESGYPTLELFSCDREPARLRWSWHCQQVLESLSTSFALPARPSRTNSTHGPTKTSRWRLYGDQQDLCTMAHSETYTIQGNSNGRPCHFPFLYDEHWFHDCTSIGREDGHLWCATTLDYGEDERWGFCPVKTKDCETFWDIDTLTGSCYQFNFQAALSWNEARASCHQQGADLLSITELHEQTYINGLLTGYSSTLWIGLNDLDINGGWQWADSAPVKFLYWEPEQPNHAEEQNCAVIRTESTGRWQNRHCSMDLAYVCKRRPNATLDPFTTDSWVDDEQRDCGVGWQSFQAGCYRLTEEKKDWQDALRTCQKMESNLVSIHTLPELEFIINNLKRDVEELWIGLHDTKVEMSFEWSDHTPVIFTYWHPFEPNSFRNAQEDCVTIWGPEARWNDSPCNFTLPSICKKQAQKTEGRTQDHGCKPGWRWHSPSCYWVGEDQVTFEEARKVCMSQVASLVTITNRFEQAFISSLILGRLSDSFWIALQDLNSTGTFHWLSGDKVSYTNWNRDQPGLSKGGCVTLATGDSTGLWEVKDCGSAKAKYICWLNQDISLSPEPPALPPIPAPTPSLTGACPQDWKSSSTLRNCYKVFHFTQQDQKLSWLQAHLFCQKHGAHLLSISNFEEEQFVSQVLHETFGESEDHEQHWFWIGLNRRNPEDKGSWKWSDGIGVSQHPSPSLTPR
;
A
#
# COMPACT_ATOMS: atom_id res chain seq x y z
N MET A 1 -7.53 34.02 -78.54
CA MET A 1 -8.85 33.92 -77.87
C MET A 1 -8.64 34.56 -76.49
N GLN A 2 -9.07 35.79 -76.18
CA GLN A 2 -10.44 36.32 -76.04
C GLN A 2 -11.32 35.47 -75.10
N ARG A 3 -12.02 36.02 -74.09
CA ARG A 3 -12.09 37.40 -73.55
C ARG A 3 -12.89 37.42 -72.22
N GLY A 4 -12.73 38.45 -71.37
CA GLY A 4 -13.61 38.74 -70.22
C GLY A 4 -12.89 39.33 -68.99
N TYR A 5 -12.37 40.56 -69.07
CA TYR A 5 -12.91 41.79 -68.43
C TYR A 5 -12.77 41.83 -66.88
N ARG A 6 -11.93 42.68 -66.27
CA ARG A 6 -11.98 44.18 -66.15
C ARG A 6 -13.25 44.68 -65.44
N ASP A 7 -13.21 45.69 -64.57
CA ASP A 7 -12.11 46.53 -64.02
C ASP A 7 -12.16 46.45 -62.46
N ASN A 8 -11.34 47.10 -61.62
CA ASN A 8 -10.51 48.31 -61.78
C ASN A 8 -9.34 48.34 -60.77
N LEU A 9 -8.40 49.28 -60.90
CA LEU A 9 -7.35 49.61 -59.94
C LEU A 9 -6.98 51.09 -60.06
N SER A 10 -7.02 51.86 -58.96
CA SER A 10 -6.43 53.21 -58.90
C SER A 10 -5.83 53.48 -57.53
N GLY A 11 -4.51 53.33 -57.42
CA GLY A 11 -3.75 53.75 -56.24
C GLY A 11 -3.04 55.08 -56.43
N LYS A 12 -2.83 55.80 -55.31
CA LYS A 12 -1.73 56.76 -55.05
C LYS A 12 -1.75 57.05 -53.55
N SER A 13 -0.76 56.58 -52.79
CA SER A 13 0.57 57.17 -52.61
C SER A 13 0.57 58.27 -51.54
N TRP A 14 1.15 57.96 -50.37
CA TRP A 14 1.67 58.94 -49.42
C TRP A 14 3.02 58.48 -48.89
N THR A 15 4.08 59.12 -49.36
CA THR A 15 5.41 59.14 -48.74
C THR A 15 5.42 60.07 -47.53
N GLY A 16 6.08 59.70 -46.43
CA GLY A 16 6.19 60.59 -45.27
C GLY A 16 7.00 60.03 -44.10
N CYS A 17 8.34 60.05 -44.22
CA CYS A 17 9.21 59.94 -43.05
C CYS A 17 9.06 61.15 -42.12
N PHE A 18 9.66 61.06 -40.92
CA PHE A 18 9.68 62.03 -39.82
C PHE A 18 8.47 62.05 -38.86
N ASN A 19 8.44 61.04 -37.98
CA ASN A 19 8.31 61.29 -36.53
C ASN A 19 8.87 60.13 -35.69
N PHE A 20 10.11 59.72 -36.01
CA PHE A 20 10.97 58.91 -35.13
C PHE A 20 11.40 59.76 -33.91
N TYR A 21 10.49 60.09 -32.98
CA TYR A 21 10.81 60.62 -31.63
C TYR A 21 9.53 60.74 -30.75
N ARG A 22 8.71 59.68 -30.65
CA ARG A 22 7.68 59.60 -29.59
C ARG A 22 7.15 58.21 -29.20
N TRP A 23 7.62 57.13 -29.83
CA TRP A 23 7.17 55.75 -29.57
C TRP A 23 8.22 54.85 -28.88
N THR A 24 9.38 55.40 -28.50
CA THR A 24 10.44 54.68 -27.76
C THR A 24 10.35 54.82 -26.24
N LEU A 25 9.32 55.48 -25.70
CA LEU A 25 9.14 55.72 -24.25
C LEU A 25 7.99 54.94 -23.59
N TYR A 26 7.16 54.24 -24.36
CA TYR A 26 6.08 53.37 -23.82
C TYR A 26 6.45 51.88 -23.74
N VAL A 27 7.58 51.47 -24.29
CA VAL A 27 8.08 50.08 -24.21
C VAL A 27 9.13 49.91 -23.08
N PHE A 28 9.60 51.01 -22.49
CA PHE A 28 10.60 51.00 -21.39
C PHE A 28 10.00 51.26 -20.00
N ALA A 29 8.66 51.26 -19.88
CA ALA A 29 7.91 51.43 -18.64
C ALA A 29 7.03 50.20 -18.32
N LEU A 30 7.41 49.04 -18.84
CA LEU A 30 6.80 47.73 -18.59
C LEU A 30 7.87 46.66 -18.24
N SER A 31 9.01 47.12 -17.71
CA SER A 31 10.18 46.31 -17.39
C SER A 31 10.56 46.32 -15.91
N VAL A 32 9.67 46.81 -15.02
CA VAL A 32 9.80 46.70 -13.55
C VAL A 32 8.42 46.43 -12.92
N GLU A 33 7.77 45.37 -13.37
CA GLU A 33 6.81 44.59 -12.54
C GLU A 33 6.61 43.21 -13.16
N LEU A 34 7.73 42.52 -13.42
CA LEU A 34 7.75 41.07 -13.40
C LEU A 34 7.49 40.65 -11.95
N LEU A 35 6.21 40.55 -11.59
CA LEU A 35 5.77 39.62 -10.58
C LEU A 35 6.20 38.24 -11.04
N THR A 36 7.33 37.77 -10.51
CA THR A 36 7.77 36.38 -10.60
C THR A 36 6.84 35.52 -9.76
N THR A 37 5.60 35.36 -10.23
CA THR A 37 4.78 34.20 -9.86
C THR A 37 5.42 32.99 -10.52
N VAL A 38 6.45 32.46 -9.86
CA VAL A 38 6.96 31.13 -10.16
C VAL A 38 5.79 30.17 -9.91
N SER A 39 5.46 29.38 -10.92
CA SER A 39 4.46 28.31 -10.81
C SER A 39 4.88 27.30 -9.75
N GLU A 40 3.93 26.51 -9.26
CA GLU A 40 4.26 25.28 -8.53
C GLU A 40 5.33 24.47 -9.30
N PRO A 41 6.26 23.78 -8.58
CA PRO A 41 7.31 23.01 -9.23
C PRO A 41 6.68 21.97 -10.16
N THR A 42 7.03 22.06 -11.44
CA THR A 42 6.47 21.20 -12.51
C THR A 42 7.08 19.79 -12.55
N ASP A 43 8.06 19.51 -11.69
CA ASP A 43 8.73 18.22 -11.55
C ASP A 43 8.23 17.49 -10.28
N PRO A 44 7.55 16.34 -10.40
CA PRO A 44 7.08 15.58 -9.24
C PRO A 44 8.25 15.13 -8.35
N GLY A 45 8.23 15.57 -7.10
CA GLY A 45 9.24 15.26 -6.09
C GLY A 45 10.24 16.38 -5.77
N VAL A 46 10.20 17.51 -6.49
CA VAL A 46 10.93 18.73 -6.10
C VAL A 46 10.09 19.56 -5.13
N PHE A 47 10.68 19.94 -4.01
CA PHE A 47 10.03 20.71 -2.95
C PHE A 47 10.95 21.80 -2.38
N ALA A 48 10.41 22.68 -1.54
CA ALA A 48 11.19 23.68 -0.80
C ALA A 48 10.77 23.70 0.67
N PHE A 49 11.73 23.78 1.59
CA PHE A 49 11.44 23.92 3.03
C PHE A 49 11.01 25.34 3.34
N TYR A 50 9.75 25.53 3.76
CA TYR A 50 9.18 26.81 4.18
C TYR A 50 9.18 26.95 5.71
N SER A 51 9.74 28.06 6.20
CA SER A 51 9.70 28.44 7.62
C SER A 51 8.54 29.39 7.88
N GLU A 52 7.67 29.03 8.82
CA GLU A 52 6.54 29.88 9.19
C GLU A 52 6.96 31.11 10.01
N GLU A 53 8.04 31.02 10.80
CA GLU A 53 8.57 32.14 11.59
C GLU A 53 9.18 33.23 10.70
N ALA A 54 9.96 32.81 9.70
CA ALA A 54 10.69 33.72 8.82
C ALA A 54 9.89 34.12 7.57
N GLN A 55 8.74 33.50 7.33
CA GLN A 55 7.89 33.66 6.13
C GLN A 55 8.68 33.53 4.83
N GLY A 56 9.46 32.45 4.71
CA GLY A 56 10.36 32.23 3.58
C GLY A 56 10.90 30.81 3.47
N CYS A 57 11.62 30.54 2.39
CA CYS A 57 12.16 29.22 2.06
C CYS A 57 13.66 29.11 2.33
N LEU A 58 14.08 27.98 2.90
CA LEU A 58 15.47 27.60 3.16
C LEU A 58 16.27 27.58 1.86
N GLY A 59 17.28 28.44 1.77
CA GLY A 59 18.19 28.48 0.64
C GLY A 59 19.56 27.91 0.97
N VAL A 60 20.40 27.83 -0.06
CA VAL A 60 21.80 27.44 0.05
C VAL A 60 22.71 28.55 -0.47
N GLU A 61 23.85 28.75 0.19
CA GLU A 61 24.92 29.63 -0.27
C GLU A 61 26.27 28.96 -0.02
N GLY A 62 26.97 28.58 -1.10
CA GLY A 62 28.16 27.74 -1.02
C GLY A 62 27.85 26.36 -0.40
N ALA A 63 28.61 25.98 0.64
CA ALA A 63 28.42 24.74 1.39
C ALA A 63 27.62 24.92 2.69
N SER A 64 26.86 26.01 2.83
CA SER A 64 26.12 26.35 4.05
C SER A 64 24.65 26.68 3.79
N LEU A 65 23.82 26.38 4.79
CA LEU A 65 22.40 26.76 4.77
C LEU A 65 22.26 28.27 4.96
N ARG A 66 21.46 28.90 4.10
CA ARG A 66 21.13 30.32 4.14
C ARG A 66 19.80 30.53 4.88
N SER A 67 19.68 31.64 5.61
CA SER A 67 18.45 32.00 6.29
C SER A 67 17.25 32.09 5.31
N PRO A 68 16.03 31.75 5.76
CA PRO A 68 14.88 31.71 4.86
C PRO A 68 14.60 33.06 4.20
N GLY A 69 14.39 33.03 2.88
CA GLY A 69 14.12 34.21 2.05
C GLY A 69 12.86 34.05 1.20
N ARG A 70 12.62 34.96 0.25
CA ARG A 70 11.52 34.78 -0.72
C ARG A 70 11.69 33.45 -1.46
N CYS A 71 10.59 32.72 -1.64
CA CYS A 71 10.56 31.39 -2.26
C CYS A 71 10.56 31.50 -3.79
N ASP A 72 11.66 32.01 -4.37
CA ASP A 72 11.78 32.31 -5.81
C ASP A 72 13.10 31.83 -6.44
N GLN A 73 13.93 31.04 -5.72
CA GLN A 73 15.30 30.70 -6.14
C GLN A 73 15.52 29.20 -6.27
N SER A 74 16.25 28.76 -7.31
CA SER A 74 16.64 27.34 -7.48
C SER A 74 17.51 26.80 -6.34
N ALA A 75 18.28 27.67 -5.68
CA ALA A 75 19.01 27.35 -4.45
C ALA A 75 18.12 26.99 -3.24
N GLN A 76 16.79 27.11 -3.38
CA GLN A 76 15.80 26.69 -2.37
C GLN A 76 15.05 25.41 -2.76
N GLN A 77 15.37 24.82 -3.91
CA GLN A 77 14.74 23.59 -4.40
C GLN A 77 15.53 22.37 -3.94
N TRP A 78 14.80 21.39 -3.39
CA TRP A 78 15.32 20.16 -2.81
C TRP A 78 14.59 18.96 -3.42
N LYS A 79 15.28 17.82 -3.51
CA LYS A 79 14.74 16.52 -3.94
C LYS A 79 15.41 15.42 -3.13
N PHE A 80 14.75 14.27 -2.96
CA PHE A 80 15.43 13.09 -2.46
C PHE A 80 16.27 12.48 -3.58
N GLY A 81 17.59 12.39 -3.36
CA GLY A 81 18.51 11.58 -4.14
C GLY A 81 18.55 10.13 -3.65
N SER A 82 19.42 9.33 -4.23
CA SER A 82 19.56 7.91 -3.88
C SER A 82 19.98 7.71 -2.41
N ARG A 83 19.68 6.54 -1.85
CA ARG A 83 19.88 6.21 -0.43
C ARG A 83 19.17 7.18 0.55
N GLY A 84 18.15 7.91 0.08
CA GLY A 84 17.39 8.87 0.88
C GLY A 84 18.13 10.17 1.20
N HIS A 85 19.21 10.51 0.49
CA HIS A 85 19.94 11.77 0.69
C HIS A 85 19.09 12.99 0.29
N LEU A 86 19.15 14.08 1.05
CA LEU A 86 18.50 15.34 0.68
C LEU A 86 19.41 16.18 -0.22
N PHE A 87 19.12 16.22 -1.51
CA PHE A 87 19.89 16.95 -2.52
C PHE A 87 19.30 18.35 -2.78
N ASN A 88 20.15 19.37 -2.91
CA ASN A 88 19.76 20.73 -3.32
C ASN A 88 20.09 20.98 -4.79
N LEU A 89 19.08 21.34 -5.59
CA LEU A 89 19.22 21.50 -7.04
C LEU A 89 20.10 22.70 -7.42
N GLY A 90 20.07 23.79 -6.63
CA GLY A 90 20.83 25.01 -6.96
C GLY A 90 22.31 24.96 -6.60
N SER A 91 22.72 24.18 -5.59
CA SER A 91 24.13 24.00 -5.22
C SER A 91 24.76 22.71 -5.72
N SER A 92 23.94 21.73 -6.13
CA SER A 92 24.37 20.36 -6.43
C SER A 92 25.08 19.64 -5.26
N LEU A 93 24.68 19.96 -4.02
CA LEU A 93 25.21 19.33 -2.80
C LEU A 93 24.09 18.62 -2.04
N CYS A 94 24.46 17.60 -1.27
CA CYS A 94 23.56 16.91 -0.35
C CYS A 94 23.70 17.47 1.07
N LEU A 95 22.56 17.63 1.76
CA LEU A 95 22.52 17.98 3.18
C LEU A 95 23.23 16.87 3.97
N GLY A 96 23.91 17.22 5.07
CA GLY A 96 24.60 16.29 5.97
C GLY A 96 24.49 16.73 7.42
N GLN A 97 24.31 15.78 8.34
CA GLN A 97 24.29 16.07 9.77
C GLN A 97 25.65 15.75 10.42
N VAL A 98 26.23 16.74 11.09
CA VAL A 98 27.50 16.62 11.81
C VAL A 98 27.23 16.64 13.34
N PRO A 99 27.76 15.68 14.12
CA PRO A 99 27.66 15.70 15.57
C PRO A 99 28.38 16.93 16.15
N GLY A 100 27.72 17.63 17.07
CA GLY A 100 28.37 18.68 17.86
C GLY A 100 29.46 18.11 18.78
N ASN A 101 30.47 18.92 19.09
CA ASN A 101 31.37 18.62 20.23
C ASN A 101 30.57 18.67 21.56
N GLU A 102 31.17 18.18 22.66
CA GLU A 102 30.63 17.78 23.98
C GLU A 102 29.58 18.66 24.71
N SER A 103 29.09 19.76 24.14
CA SER A 103 27.95 20.55 24.64
C SER A 103 27.07 21.19 23.54
N GLY A 104 27.23 20.78 22.28
CA GLY A 104 26.55 21.38 21.11
C GLY A 104 25.50 20.47 20.45
N TYR A 105 24.40 21.08 20.00
CA TYR A 105 23.42 20.45 19.11
C TYR A 105 24.07 20.07 17.75
N PRO A 106 23.58 19.03 17.05
CA PRO A 106 24.10 18.68 15.73
C PRO A 106 23.87 19.80 14.71
N THR A 107 24.89 20.07 13.88
CA THR A 107 24.82 21.08 12.81
C THR A 107 24.43 20.44 11.48
N LEU A 108 23.70 21.21 10.66
CA LEU A 108 23.36 20.84 9.29
C LEU A 108 24.23 21.64 8.32
N GLU A 109 25.00 20.92 7.52
CA GLU A 109 25.94 21.46 6.53
C GLU A 109 25.72 20.76 5.18
N LEU A 110 26.36 21.23 4.11
CA LEU A 110 26.23 20.63 2.78
C LEU A 110 27.55 20.02 2.33
N PHE A 111 27.45 18.80 1.83
CA PHE A 111 28.58 18.00 1.39
C PHE A 111 28.35 17.51 -0.03
N SER A 112 29.45 17.20 -0.71
CA SER A 112 29.38 16.42 -1.94
C SER A 112 28.79 15.04 -1.59
N CYS A 113 27.82 14.57 -2.39
CA CYS A 113 26.93 13.45 -2.07
C CYS A 113 27.63 12.08 -1.97
N ASP A 114 28.90 12.02 -2.37
CA ASP A 114 29.83 10.90 -2.39
C ASP A 114 30.65 10.75 -1.09
N ARG A 115 30.74 11.81 -0.28
CA ARG A 115 31.65 11.82 0.87
C ARG A 115 31.02 11.14 2.08
N GLU A 116 31.64 10.06 2.55
CA GLU A 116 31.35 9.44 3.85
C GLU A 116 32.48 9.72 4.89
N PRO A 117 32.63 10.95 5.42
CA PRO A 117 33.52 11.20 6.56
C PRO A 117 33.10 10.37 7.77
N ALA A 118 34.07 9.88 8.55
CA ALA A 118 33.86 9.03 9.73
C ALA A 118 33.01 9.64 10.89
N ARG A 119 32.49 10.87 10.73
CA ARG A 119 31.56 11.53 11.66
C ARG A 119 30.26 11.99 11.01
N LEU A 120 30.14 11.93 9.67
CA LEU A 120 28.94 12.37 8.97
C LEU A 120 27.84 11.32 9.10
N ARG A 121 26.61 11.75 9.36
CA ARG A 121 25.44 10.86 9.33
C ARG A 121 24.55 11.20 8.13
N TRP A 122 24.48 10.24 7.21
CA TRP A 122 23.52 10.22 6.09
C TRP A 122 22.18 9.56 6.46
N SER A 123 22.01 9.12 7.72
CA SER A 123 20.75 8.53 8.19
C SER A 123 19.70 9.62 8.45
N TRP A 124 18.89 9.92 7.44
CA TRP A 124 17.85 10.95 7.51
C TRP A 124 16.60 10.46 8.25
N HIS A 125 16.46 10.86 9.51
CA HIS A 125 15.18 10.80 10.20
C HIS A 125 14.48 12.16 10.05
N CYS A 126 13.43 12.23 9.22
CA CYS A 126 12.77 13.48 8.82
C CYS A 126 12.50 14.45 9.99
N GLN A 127 12.02 13.94 11.13
CA GLN A 127 11.75 14.74 12.32
C GLN A 127 13.02 15.33 12.94
N GLN A 128 14.15 14.59 12.99
CA GLN A 128 15.43 15.10 13.46
C GLN A 128 15.95 16.22 12.56
N VAL A 129 15.69 16.17 11.25
CA VAL A 129 16.02 17.27 10.32
C VAL A 129 15.22 18.51 10.65
N LEU A 130 13.90 18.37 10.79
CA LEU A 130 12.98 19.48 11.07
C LEU A 130 13.27 20.09 12.46
N GLU A 131 13.68 19.29 13.44
CA GLU A 131 14.15 19.74 14.75
C GLU A 131 15.51 20.46 14.65
N SER A 132 16.50 19.91 13.94
CA SER A 132 17.80 20.56 13.69
C SER A 132 17.69 21.87 12.91
N LEU A 133 16.75 21.97 11.96
CA LEU A 133 16.42 23.24 11.28
C LEU A 133 15.74 24.22 12.25
N SER A 134 14.86 23.74 13.12
CA SER A 134 14.18 24.56 14.13
C SER A 134 15.13 25.13 15.19
N THR A 135 16.18 24.39 15.58
CA THR A 135 17.22 24.88 16.51
C THR A 135 18.18 25.84 15.80
N SER A 136 18.63 25.50 14.59
CA SER A 136 19.61 26.30 13.83
C SER A 136 19.09 27.69 13.44
N PHE A 137 17.78 27.84 13.19
CA PHE A 137 17.15 29.09 12.75
C PHE A 137 16.20 29.71 13.79
N ALA A 138 16.31 29.33 15.06
CA ALA A 138 15.50 29.90 16.13
C ALA A 138 15.75 31.41 16.33
N LEU A 139 14.72 32.24 16.19
CA LEU A 139 14.81 33.66 16.49
C LEU A 139 15.06 33.89 18.01
N PRO A 140 15.97 34.82 18.39
CA PRO A 140 16.17 35.18 19.78
C PRO A 140 14.89 35.85 20.33
N ALA A 141 14.32 35.26 21.37
CA ALA A 141 13.09 35.76 21.98
C ALA A 141 13.28 37.20 22.50
N ARG A 142 12.42 38.13 22.05
CA ARG A 142 12.29 39.44 22.72
C ARG A 142 11.89 39.20 24.18
N PRO A 143 12.53 39.83 25.17
CA PRO A 143 12.22 39.62 26.58
C PRO A 143 10.87 40.25 26.94
N SER A 144 9.78 39.50 26.76
CA SER A 144 8.47 39.85 27.29
C SER A 144 8.43 39.60 28.79
N ARG A 145 8.28 40.65 29.59
CA ARG A 145 8.12 40.55 31.05
C ARG A 145 6.69 40.12 31.42
N THR A 146 6.39 38.85 31.25
CA THR A 146 5.21 38.20 31.87
C THR A 146 5.58 36.78 32.26
N ASN A 147 5.63 36.50 33.57
CA ASN A 147 5.80 35.13 34.08
C ASN A 147 4.58 34.30 33.69
N SER A 148 4.75 33.41 32.72
CA SER A 148 3.81 32.33 32.42
C SER A 148 4.56 31.01 32.52
N THR A 149 4.17 30.18 33.48
CA THR A 149 4.66 28.81 33.64
C THR A 149 3.93 27.90 32.67
N HIS A 150 4.35 27.92 31.41
CA HIS A 150 4.07 26.85 30.45
C HIS A 150 5.40 26.27 29.94
N GLY A 151 5.41 24.95 29.73
CA GLY A 151 6.61 24.19 29.34
C GLY A 151 7.14 24.56 27.94
N PRO A 152 8.21 23.89 27.47
CA PRO A 152 8.86 24.20 26.21
C PRO A 152 7.91 23.95 25.03
N THR A 153 7.27 25.03 24.58
CA THR A 153 6.53 25.08 23.32
C THR A 153 7.52 25.28 22.18
N LYS A 154 7.61 24.29 21.28
CA LYS A 154 7.90 24.48 19.85
C LYS A 154 7.65 23.16 19.12
N THR A 155 6.54 23.11 18.38
CA THR A 155 6.40 22.26 17.21
C THR A 155 7.49 22.61 16.19
N SER A 156 7.83 21.68 15.29
CA SER A 156 8.70 21.96 14.15
C SER A 156 8.00 22.94 13.22
N ARG A 157 8.53 24.17 13.08
CA ARG A 157 7.87 25.28 12.36
C ARG A 157 8.24 25.33 10.87
N TRP A 158 8.37 24.15 10.29
CA TRP A 158 8.88 23.91 8.94
C TRP A 158 7.93 22.97 8.20
N ARG A 159 7.45 23.41 7.05
CA ARG A 159 6.57 22.64 6.15
C ARG A 159 7.07 22.74 4.71
N LEU A 160 6.47 22.00 3.80
CA LEU A 160 6.76 22.10 2.37
C LEU A 160 6.09 23.38 1.80
N TYR A 161 6.79 24.11 0.94
CA TYR A 161 6.24 25.29 0.29
C TYR A 161 5.10 24.90 -0.66
N GLY A 162 3.96 25.60 -0.55
CA GLY A 162 2.72 25.26 -1.27
C GLY A 162 1.79 24.31 -0.49
N ASP A 163 2.32 23.49 0.43
CA ASP A 163 1.57 22.48 1.17
C ASP A 163 1.43 22.82 2.67
N GLN A 164 0.54 22.14 3.39
CA GLN A 164 0.52 22.05 4.85
C GLN A 164 1.39 20.89 5.38
N GLN A 165 1.73 19.93 4.53
CA GLN A 165 2.55 18.76 4.85
C GLN A 165 4.01 19.12 5.17
N ASP A 166 4.68 18.28 5.96
CA ASP A 166 6.11 18.40 6.29
C ASP A 166 6.96 17.32 5.58
N LEU A 167 8.27 17.33 5.81
CA LEU A 167 9.21 16.39 5.19
C LEU A 167 8.88 14.92 5.47
N CYS A 168 8.27 14.57 6.61
CA CYS A 168 7.96 13.20 6.98
C CYS A 168 6.84 12.57 6.13
N THR A 169 6.09 13.38 5.39
CA THR A 169 5.09 12.90 4.42
C THR A 169 5.70 12.43 3.10
N MET A 170 6.94 12.84 2.80
CA MET A 170 7.61 12.55 1.54
C MET A 170 8.37 11.23 1.63
N ALA A 171 7.84 10.19 1.00
CA ALA A 171 8.51 8.89 0.90
C ALA A 171 9.64 8.91 -0.16
N HIS A 172 10.84 8.46 0.20
CA HIS A 172 11.89 8.13 -0.76
C HIS A 172 11.54 6.85 -1.53
N SER A 173 11.78 6.88 -2.85
CA SER A 173 11.71 5.72 -3.73
C SER A 173 12.89 5.73 -4.69
N GLU A 174 13.65 4.64 -4.70
CA GLU A 174 14.70 4.42 -5.70
C GLU A 174 14.09 4.15 -7.07
N THR A 175 14.76 4.55 -8.15
CA THR A 175 14.28 4.37 -9.54
C THR A 175 15.05 3.22 -10.19
N TYR A 176 14.43 2.06 -10.42
CA TYR A 176 15.11 0.87 -10.95
C TYR A 176 15.31 0.98 -12.47
N THR A 177 16.50 0.62 -12.94
CA THR A 177 16.82 0.73 -14.38
C THR A 177 16.23 -0.41 -15.20
N ILE A 178 15.92 -0.10 -16.46
CA ILE A 178 15.43 -1.04 -17.47
C ILE A 178 16.55 -1.26 -18.51
N GLN A 179 16.85 -2.52 -18.84
CA GLN A 179 17.99 -2.93 -19.67
C GLN A 179 19.33 -2.32 -19.19
N GLY A 180 20.16 -1.81 -20.10
CA GLY A 180 21.46 -1.21 -19.79
C GLY A 180 22.57 -2.22 -19.49
N ASN A 181 23.62 -1.77 -18.80
CA ASN A 181 24.77 -2.59 -18.39
C ASN A 181 24.94 -2.67 -16.85
N SER A 182 23.90 -2.28 -16.13
CA SER A 182 23.83 -2.21 -14.66
C SER A 182 22.89 -3.22 -14.01
N ASN A 183 22.41 -4.20 -14.77
CA ASN A 183 21.58 -5.32 -14.30
C ASN A 183 20.33 -4.89 -13.51
N GLY A 184 19.69 -3.79 -13.90
CA GLY A 184 18.48 -3.27 -13.24
C GLY A 184 18.72 -2.53 -11.93
N ARG A 185 19.97 -2.29 -11.52
CA ARG A 185 20.31 -1.48 -10.35
C ARG A 185 19.62 -0.11 -10.39
N PRO A 186 19.27 0.47 -9.23
CA PRO A 186 18.65 1.78 -9.18
C PRO A 186 19.60 2.88 -9.70
N CYS A 187 19.00 3.94 -10.24
CA CYS A 187 19.69 5.17 -10.59
C CYS A 187 20.46 5.73 -9.38
N HIS A 188 21.63 6.31 -9.66
CA HIS A 188 22.38 7.08 -8.68
C HIS A 188 22.09 8.57 -8.91
N PHE A 189 21.35 9.20 -8.01
CA PHE A 189 21.03 10.63 -8.07
C PHE A 189 21.68 11.38 -6.89
N PRO A 190 22.49 12.42 -7.16
CA PRO A 190 22.91 12.89 -8.49
C PRO A 190 24.01 11.98 -9.11
N PHE A 191 24.22 12.07 -10.41
CA PHE A 191 25.37 11.50 -11.12
C PHE A 191 26.07 12.53 -12.02
N LEU A 192 27.37 12.33 -12.27
CA LEU A 192 28.19 13.14 -13.17
C LEU A 192 28.24 12.50 -14.56
N TYR A 193 27.98 13.29 -15.59
CA TYR A 193 28.13 12.92 -17.00
C TYR A 193 28.58 14.14 -17.82
N ASP A 194 29.64 13.99 -18.63
CA ASP A 194 30.19 15.05 -19.50
C ASP A 194 30.44 16.38 -18.74
N GLU A 195 31.09 16.30 -17.58
CA GLU A 195 31.32 17.42 -16.63
C GLU A 195 30.06 18.09 -16.02
N HIS A 196 28.86 17.54 -16.25
CA HIS A 196 27.59 18.07 -15.74
C HIS A 196 26.91 17.12 -14.75
N TRP A 197 26.34 17.66 -13.68
CA TRP A 197 25.57 16.89 -12.68
C TRP A 197 24.11 16.74 -13.09
N PHE A 198 23.61 15.51 -13.05
CA PHE A 198 22.23 15.13 -13.32
C PHE A 198 21.57 14.61 -12.05
N HIS A 199 20.42 15.21 -11.71
CA HIS A 199 19.62 14.87 -10.52
C HIS A 199 18.29 14.18 -10.88
N ASP A 200 18.14 13.82 -12.15
CA ASP A 200 17.01 13.09 -12.71
C ASP A 200 17.47 12.34 -13.97
N CYS A 201 16.59 11.53 -14.52
CA CYS A 201 16.76 10.87 -15.81
C CYS A 201 16.91 11.90 -16.94
N THR A 202 17.82 11.65 -17.86
CA THR A 202 18.17 12.56 -18.95
C THR A 202 18.10 11.86 -20.31
N SER A 203 17.84 12.61 -21.38
CA SER A 203 18.01 12.14 -22.75
C SER A 203 19.31 12.66 -23.38
N ILE A 204 20.09 13.48 -22.66
CA ILE A 204 21.37 14.03 -23.15
C ILE A 204 22.34 12.87 -23.39
N GLY A 205 23.11 12.97 -24.48
CA GLY A 205 23.97 11.88 -24.96
C GLY A 205 23.25 10.83 -25.83
N ARG A 206 21.93 10.93 -26.05
CA ARG A 206 21.16 9.99 -26.88
C ARG A 206 20.38 10.69 -28.00
N GLU A 207 20.47 10.14 -29.21
CA GLU A 207 19.68 10.60 -30.38
C GLU A 207 18.24 10.03 -30.38
N ASP A 208 18.02 8.90 -29.72
CA ASP A 208 16.73 8.21 -29.63
C ASP A 208 15.75 8.86 -28.64
N GLY A 209 16.17 9.89 -27.90
CA GLY A 209 15.36 10.62 -26.94
C GLY A 209 14.98 9.85 -25.67
N HIS A 210 15.45 8.61 -25.49
CA HIS A 210 15.06 7.80 -24.33
C HIS A 210 15.75 8.31 -23.07
N LEU A 211 14.98 8.37 -21.98
CA LEU A 211 15.46 8.78 -20.67
C LEU A 211 16.33 7.67 -20.05
N TRP A 212 17.52 8.03 -19.58
CA TRP A 212 18.47 7.15 -18.94
C TRP A 212 19.08 7.80 -17.70
N CYS A 213 19.70 6.99 -16.84
CA CYS A 213 20.46 7.45 -15.68
C CYS A 213 21.73 6.60 -15.51
N ALA A 214 22.75 7.17 -14.89
CA ALA A 214 23.85 6.35 -14.37
C ALA A 214 23.40 5.62 -13.10
N THR A 215 24.01 4.46 -12.83
CA THR A 215 23.79 3.70 -11.58
C THR A 215 25.00 3.78 -10.64
N THR A 216 25.92 4.69 -10.91
CA THR A 216 27.08 5.05 -10.09
C THR A 216 27.25 6.57 -10.10
N LEU A 217 28.13 7.08 -9.24
CA LEU A 217 28.33 8.52 -9.07
C LEU A 217 28.90 9.18 -10.33
N ASP A 218 29.94 8.60 -10.93
CA ASP A 218 30.63 9.14 -12.10
C ASP A 218 30.47 8.18 -13.27
N TYR A 219 29.65 8.57 -14.25
CA TYR A 219 29.48 7.77 -15.46
C TYR A 219 30.75 7.75 -16.32
N GLY A 220 31.57 8.81 -16.27
CA GLY A 220 32.80 8.91 -17.06
C GLY A 220 33.89 7.95 -16.60
N GLU A 221 33.89 7.53 -15.33
CA GLU A 221 34.81 6.50 -14.80
C GLU A 221 34.24 5.08 -14.92
N ASP A 222 32.96 4.88 -14.58
CA ASP A 222 32.35 3.54 -14.45
C ASP A 222 31.64 3.03 -15.71
N GLU A 223 31.15 3.94 -16.57
CA GLU A 223 30.27 3.70 -17.73
C GLU A 223 29.00 2.88 -17.40
N ARG A 224 28.48 2.95 -16.17
CA ARG A 224 27.33 2.16 -15.68
C ARG A 224 26.00 2.89 -15.78
N TRP A 225 25.06 2.34 -16.53
CA TRP A 225 23.75 2.94 -16.81
C TRP A 225 22.64 1.93 -17.10
N GLY A 226 21.41 2.45 -17.10
CA GLY A 226 20.27 1.83 -17.79
C GLY A 226 19.18 2.87 -18.09
N PHE A 227 18.12 2.45 -18.78
CA PHE A 227 16.99 3.32 -19.08
C PHE A 227 16.14 3.55 -17.85
N CYS A 228 15.51 4.72 -17.75
CA CYS A 228 14.56 4.99 -16.69
C CYS A 228 13.17 4.40 -17.02
N PRO A 229 12.42 3.95 -16.00
CA PRO A 229 11.06 3.46 -16.17
C PRO A 229 10.12 4.62 -16.52
N VAL A 230 9.34 4.48 -17.59
CA VAL A 230 8.40 5.51 -18.05
C VAL A 230 6.96 5.03 -17.91
N LYS A 231 6.12 5.82 -17.23
CA LYS A 231 4.67 5.59 -17.14
C LYS A 231 3.97 6.00 -18.44
N THR A 232 4.14 5.21 -19.51
CA THR A 232 3.36 5.36 -20.75
C THR A 232 1.97 4.72 -20.59
N LYS A 233 0.96 5.26 -21.29
CA LYS A 233 -0.34 4.58 -21.43
C LYS A 233 -0.31 3.44 -22.45
N ASP A 234 0.59 3.51 -23.42
CA ASP A 234 0.69 2.55 -24.50
C ASP A 234 1.92 1.64 -24.34
N CYS A 235 1.87 0.45 -24.94
CA CYS A 235 2.89 -0.59 -24.79
C CYS A 235 4.07 -0.43 -25.74
N GLU A 236 4.56 0.80 -25.90
CA GLU A 236 5.65 1.13 -26.82
C GLU A 236 7.04 0.88 -26.22
N THR A 237 8.03 0.77 -27.10
CA THR A 237 9.48 0.56 -26.86
C THR A 237 9.87 -0.73 -26.13
N PHE A 238 9.43 -0.93 -24.89
CA PHE A 238 9.97 -1.96 -23.97
C PHE A 238 8.97 -3.04 -23.58
N TRP A 239 7.92 -3.26 -24.40
CA TRP A 239 6.82 -4.17 -24.09
C TRP A 239 6.39 -4.98 -25.31
N ASP A 240 6.19 -6.29 -25.11
CA ASP A 240 5.53 -7.18 -26.06
C ASP A 240 4.02 -7.18 -25.80
N ILE A 241 3.20 -6.97 -26.82
CA ILE A 241 1.73 -6.93 -26.70
C ILE A 241 1.09 -8.21 -27.25
N ASP A 242 0.32 -8.92 -26.41
CA ASP A 242 -0.60 -9.93 -26.89
C ASP A 242 -1.81 -9.26 -27.54
N THR A 243 -1.84 -9.29 -28.87
CA THR A 243 -2.94 -8.71 -29.67
C THR A 243 -4.31 -9.33 -29.41
N LEU A 244 -4.40 -10.52 -28.79
CA LEU A 244 -5.69 -11.14 -28.43
C LEU A 244 -6.28 -10.56 -27.14
N THR A 245 -5.46 -10.43 -26.09
CA THR A 245 -5.92 -9.97 -24.77
C THR A 245 -5.70 -8.48 -24.51
N GLY A 246 -4.88 -7.80 -25.32
CA GLY A 246 -4.42 -6.43 -25.06
C GLY A 246 -3.49 -6.31 -23.84
N SER A 247 -3.00 -7.44 -23.33
CA SER A 247 -2.02 -7.49 -22.25
C SER A 247 -0.61 -7.23 -22.78
N CYS A 248 0.20 -6.57 -21.97
CA CYS A 248 1.55 -6.18 -22.33
C CYS A 248 2.56 -6.67 -21.32
N TYR A 249 3.67 -7.21 -21.81
CA TYR A 249 4.67 -7.94 -21.03
C TYR A 249 6.06 -7.36 -21.28
N GLN A 250 6.88 -7.24 -20.23
CA GLN A 250 8.27 -6.76 -20.33
C GLN A 250 9.20 -7.79 -19.67
N PHE A 251 10.13 -8.33 -20.45
CA PHE A 251 11.09 -9.35 -20.00
C PHE A 251 12.45 -8.73 -19.69
N ASN A 252 12.78 -8.58 -18.41
CA ASN A 252 14.02 -7.96 -17.96
C ASN A 252 15.14 -9.01 -17.77
N PHE A 253 15.50 -9.72 -18.85
CA PHE A 253 16.47 -10.83 -18.83
C PHE A 253 17.88 -10.48 -18.31
N GLN A 254 18.29 -9.21 -18.41
CA GLN A 254 19.60 -8.74 -17.94
C GLN A 254 19.59 -8.29 -16.48
N ALA A 255 18.42 -8.20 -15.84
CA ALA A 255 18.32 -7.75 -14.46
C ALA A 255 18.73 -8.83 -13.46
N ALA A 256 19.18 -8.38 -12.29
CA ALA A 256 19.47 -9.21 -11.13
C ALA A 256 18.96 -8.46 -9.89
N LEU A 257 17.67 -8.65 -9.58
CA LEU A 257 16.96 -7.99 -8.49
C LEU A 257 16.24 -9.03 -7.61
N SER A 258 16.07 -8.74 -6.32
CA SER A 258 15.17 -9.50 -5.45
C SER A 258 13.71 -9.33 -5.89
N TRP A 259 12.83 -10.22 -5.43
CA TRP A 259 11.42 -10.21 -5.82
C TRP A 259 10.72 -8.88 -5.49
N ASN A 260 11.03 -8.28 -4.34
CA ASN A 260 10.46 -6.99 -3.92
C ASN A 260 10.94 -5.82 -4.79
N GLU A 261 12.22 -5.79 -5.16
CA GLU A 261 12.81 -4.77 -6.04
C GLU A 261 12.28 -4.90 -7.47
N ALA A 262 12.19 -6.14 -7.98
CA ALA A 262 11.56 -6.44 -9.26
C ALA A 262 10.10 -5.98 -9.31
N ARG A 263 9.33 -6.23 -8.24
CA ARG A 263 7.95 -5.72 -8.11
C ARG A 263 7.91 -4.19 -8.09
N ALA A 264 8.79 -3.54 -7.32
CA ALA A 264 8.88 -2.08 -7.27
C ALA A 264 9.19 -1.46 -8.65
N SER A 265 10.07 -2.10 -9.44
CA SER A 265 10.35 -1.70 -10.82
C SER A 265 9.12 -1.81 -11.74
N CYS A 266 8.30 -2.85 -11.60
CA CYS A 266 7.04 -2.95 -12.36
C CYS A 266 6.05 -1.84 -11.94
N HIS A 267 5.88 -1.58 -10.64
CA HIS A 267 5.00 -0.51 -10.12
C HIS A 267 5.40 0.88 -10.63
N GLN A 268 6.70 1.14 -10.79
CA GLN A 268 7.20 2.39 -11.35
C GLN A 268 6.74 2.63 -12.80
N GLN A 269 6.40 1.57 -13.54
CA GLN A 269 5.92 1.62 -14.93
C GLN A 269 4.39 1.54 -15.06
N GLY A 270 3.65 1.53 -13.94
CA GLY A 270 2.19 1.30 -13.94
C GLY A 270 1.84 -0.15 -14.30
N ALA A 271 2.65 -1.09 -13.84
CA ALA A 271 2.51 -2.53 -14.01
C ALA A 271 2.66 -3.23 -12.65
N ASP A 272 2.47 -4.55 -12.61
CA ASP A 272 2.95 -5.40 -11.50
C ASP A 272 3.77 -6.55 -12.10
N LEU A 273 4.28 -7.46 -11.27
CA LEU A 273 4.91 -8.70 -11.73
C LEU A 273 3.91 -9.58 -12.51
N LEU A 274 4.44 -10.38 -13.43
CA LEU A 274 3.66 -11.27 -14.30
C LEU A 274 2.70 -12.16 -13.51
N SER A 275 1.39 -11.99 -13.73
CA SER A 275 0.37 -13.00 -13.41
C SER A 275 0.05 -13.86 -14.64
N ILE A 276 -0.10 -15.17 -14.45
CA ILE A 276 -0.50 -16.11 -15.50
C ILE A 276 -1.81 -16.75 -15.09
N THR A 277 -2.88 -16.32 -15.73
CA THR A 277 -4.26 -16.63 -15.30
C THR A 277 -4.92 -17.72 -16.12
N GLU A 278 -4.41 -18.03 -17.32
CA GLU A 278 -5.05 -18.92 -18.30
C GLU A 278 -4.01 -19.62 -19.18
N LEU A 279 -4.38 -20.79 -19.74
CA LEU A 279 -3.50 -21.60 -20.59
C LEU A 279 -3.01 -20.87 -21.86
N HIS A 280 -3.84 -19.98 -22.44
CA HIS A 280 -3.43 -19.11 -23.56
C HIS A 280 -2.26 -18.19 -23.14
N GLU A 281 -2.38 -17.53 -21.99
CA GLU A 281 -1.36 -16.63 -21.46
C GLU A 281 -0.04 -17.39 -21.19
N GLN A 282 -0.10 -18.56 -20.57
CA GLN A 282 1.08 -19.43 -20.40
C GLN A 282 1.72 -19.81 -21.75
N THR A 283 0.90 -20.12 -22.76
CA THR A 283 1.39 -20.50 -24.10
C THR A 283 2.05 -19.33 -24.82
N TYR A 284 1.47 -18.12 -24.71
CA TYR A 284 2.03 -16.89 -25.27
C TYR A 284 3.38 -16.53 -24.62
N ILE A 285 3.44 -16.56 -23.29
CA ILE A 285 4.68 -16.34 -22.52
C ILE A 285 5.74 -17.37 -22.90
N ASN A 286 5.37 -18.66 -23.03
CA ASN A 286 6.29 -19.71 -23.48
C ASN A 286 6.88 -19.42 -24.86
N GLY A 287 6.11 -18.82 -25.76
CA GLY A 287 6.58 -18.36 -27.08
C GLY A 287 7.67 -17.30 -26.97
N LEU A 288 7.46 -16.28 -26.14
CA LEU A 288 8.43 -15.18 -25.90
C LEU A 288 9.69 -15.66 -25.16
N LEU A 289 9.58 -16.70 -24.33
CA LEU A 289 10.71 -17.34 -23.66
C LEU A 289 11.55 -18.25 -24.57
N THR A 290 11.13 -18.55 -25.80
CA THR A 290 11.88 -19.44 -26.69
C THR A 290 13.26 -18.86 -27.06
N GLY A 291 14.30 -19.71 -27.01
CA GLY A 291 15.68 -19.31 -27.29
C GLY A 291 16.46 -18.72 -26.12
N TYR A 292 15.81 -18.43 -24.98
CA TYR A 292 16.46 -17.94 -23.77
C TYR A 292 16.72 -19.06 -22.76
N SER A 293 17.82 -18.99 -22.01
CA SER A 293 18.12 -19.85 -20.86
C SER A 293 18.13 -18.99 -19.60
N SER A 294 17.01 -18.92 -18.87
CA SER A 294 16.88 -18.04 -17.71
C SER A 294 15.81 -18.52 -16.72
N THR A 295 15.86 -17.95 -15.52
CA THR A 295 14.88 -18.09 -14.43
C THR A 295 14.44 -16.68 -14.07
N LEU A 296 13.14 -16.39 -14.15
CA LEU A 296 12.60 -15.04 -13.97
C LEU A 296 11.54 -15.00 -12.87
N TRP A 297 11.55 -13.96 -12.04
CA TRP A 297 10.49 -13.68 -11.08
C TRP A 297 9.15 -13.44 -11.78
N ILE A 298 8.10 -14.02 -11.21
CA ILE A 298 6.69 -13.78 -11.53
C ILE A 298 5.93 -13.34 -10.26
N GLY A 299 4.68 -12.90 -10.38
CA GLY A 299 3.93 -12.32 -9.27
C GLY A 299 3.41 -13.32 -8.23
N LEU A 300 3.53 -14.63 -8.48
CA LEU A 300 2.97 -15.67 -7.61
C LEU A 300 3.83 -15.82 -6.33
N ASN A 301 3.18 -15.74 -5.17
CA ASN A 301 3.81 -15.73 -3.86
C ASN A 301 2.84 -16.26 -2.78
N ASP A 302 3.37 -16.69 -1.64
CA ASP A 302 2.64 -17.06 -0.41
C ASP A 302 3.14 -16.21 0.78
N LEU A 303 3.37 -14.91 0.53
CA LEU A 303 3.89 -13.97 1.54
C LEU A 303 2.86 -13.53 2.59
N ASP A 304 1.57 -13.81 2.38
CA ASP A 304 0.55 -13.78 3.44
C ASP A 304 0.72 -15.02 4.33
N ILE A 305 1.26 -14.85 5.53
CA ILE A 305 1.47 -15.95 6.49
C ILE A 305 0.17 -16.67 6.90
N ASN A 306 -0.99 -16.03 6.70
CA ASN A 306 -2.29 -16.61 6.99
C ASN A 306 -2.96 -17.16 5.73
N GLY A 307 -2.32 -17.07 4.55
CA GLY A 307 -2.92 -17.39 3.25
C GLY A 307 -2.11 -18.33 2.37
N GLY A 308 -2.78 -18.85 1.34
CA GLY A 308 -2.18 -19.69 0.31
C GLY A 308 -1.50 -18.88 -0.79
N TRP A 309 -1.32 -19.53 -1.94
CA TRP A 309 -0.75 -18.88 -3.11
C TRP A 309 -1.66 -17.76 -3.65
N GLN A 310 -1.06 -16.63 -3.96
CA GLN A 310 -1.70 -15.41 -4.47
C GLN A 310 -0.83 -14.73 -5.55
N TRP A 311 -1.45 -14.00 -6.48
CA TRP A 311 -0.73 -13.15 -7.42
C TRP A 311 -0.57 -11.73 -6.86
N ALA A 312 0.61 -11.13 -7.07
CA ALA A 312 0.94 -9.79 -6.61
C ALA A 312 0.02 -8.68 -7.15
N ASP A 313 -0.59 -8.87 -8.33
CA ASP A 313 -1.56 -7.97 -8.94
C ASP A 313 -3.02 -8.22 -8.48
N SER A 314 -3.21 -9.06 -7.46
CA SER A 314 -4.51 -9.57 -6.98
C SER A 314 -5.34 -10.30 -8.05
N ALA A 315 -4.72 -10.81 -9.12
CA ALA A 315 -5.39 -11.74 -10.02
C ALA A 315 -5.74 -13.07 -9.29
N PRO A 316 -6.80 -13.77 -9.70
CA PRO A 316 -7.18 -15.05 -9.09
C PRO A 316 -6.18 -16.16 -9.44
N VAL A 317 -5.78 -16.94 -8.44
CA VAL A 317 -5.00 -18.18 -8.62
C VAL A 317 -5.94 -19.30 -9.04
N LYS A 318 -6.35 -19.24 -10.32
CA LYS A 318 -7.25 -20.20 -10.98
C LYS A 318 -6.55 -21.14 -11.97
N PHE A 319 -5.26 -20.89 -12.25
CA PHE A 319 -4.45 -21.68 -13.17
C PHE A 319 -3.09 -21.94 -12.52
N LEU A 320 -2.59 -23.17 -12.62
CA LEU A 320 -1.29 -23.58 -12.08
C LEU A 320 -0.43 -24.24 -13.17
N TYR A 321 0.87 -23.95 -13.18
CA TYR A 321 1.81 -24.58 -14.12
C TYR A 321 3.15 -24.92 -13.46
N TRP A 322 3.08 -25.49 -12.26
CA TRP A 322 4.23 -25.93 -11.48
C TRP A 322 5.07 -27.01 -12.18
N GLU A 323 6.36 -27.07 -11.84
CA GLU A 323 7.19 -28.23 -12.14
C GLU A 323 6.81 -29.45 -11.27
N PRO A 324 7.12 -30.69 -11.71
CA PRO A 324 7.00 -31.86 -10.85
C PRO A 324 7.72 -31.64 -9.51
N GLU A 325 7.08 -32.08 -8.41
CA GLU A 325 7.58 -31.90 -7.04
C GLU A 325 7.68 -30.43 -6.55
N GLN A 326 7.06 -29.48 -7.25
CA GLN A 326 7.02 -28.05 -6.88
C GLN A 326 5.58 -27.54 -6.70
N PRO A 327 5.34 -26.55 -5.82
CA PRO A 327 6.28 -25.94 -4.88
C PRO A 327 6.75 -26.92 -3.82
N ASN A 328 8.03 -26.80 -3.47
CA ASN A 328 8.64 -27.55 -2.38
C ASN A 328 8.29 -26.89 -1.03
N HIS A 329 8.22 -27.66 0.07
CA HIS A 329 7.95 -27.12 1.41
C HIS A 329 9.19 -26.52 2.10
N ALA A 330 10.11 -25.88 1.37
CA ALA A 330 11.11 -25.06 2.03
C ALA A 330 10.41 -23.80 2.57
N GLU A 331 10.27 -23.72 3.90
CA GLU A 331 9.50 -22.68 4.62
C GLU A 331 9.83 -21.23 4.20
N GLU A 332 11.01 -20.99 3.63
CA GLU A 332 11.49 -19.66 3.20
C GLU A 332 11.42 -19.40 1.68
N GLN A 333 11.00 -20.37 0.87
CA GLN A 333 10.88 -20.24 -0.58
C GLN A 333 9.51 -19.70 -0.96
N ASN A 334 9.26 -18.43 -0.62
CA ASN A 334 7.92 -17.83 -0.64
C ASN A 334 7.55 -17.07 -1.94
N CYS A 335 8.41 -17.12 -2.97
CA CYS A 335 8.22 -16.39 -4.23
C CYS A 335 8.45 -17.32 -5.42
N ALA A 336 7.58 -17.27 -6.43
CA ALA A 336 7.68 -18.14 -7.59
C ALA A 336 8.48 -17.52 -8.75
N VAL A 337 9.15 -18.41 -9.49
CA VAL A 337 9.87 -18.12 -10.72
C VAL A 337 9.31 -18.92 -11.88
N ILE A 338 9.33 -18.36 -13.08
CA ILE A 338 9.16 -19.08 -14.35
C ILE A 338 10.53 -19.48 -14.90
N ARG A 339 10.68 -20.72 -15.37
CA ARG A 339 11.95 -21.26 -15.88
C ARG A 339 11.86 -21.65 -17.34
N THR A 340 12.78 -21.16 -18.17
CA THR A 340 12.79 -21.52 -19.61
C THR A 340 13.26 -22.96 -19.84
N GLU A 341 14.17 -23.43 -19.00
CA GLU A 341 14.71 -24.81 -19.01
C GLU A 341 13.64 -25.89 -18.83
N SER A 342 12.53 -25.57 -18.15
CA SER A 342 11.38 -26.45 -17.91
C SER A 342 10.16 -26.07 -18.75
N THR A 343 10.36 -25.42 -19.90
CA THR A 343 9.31 -24.98 -20.84
C THR A 343 8.27 -24.04 -20.20
N GLY A 344 8.76 -23.11 -19.38
CA GLY A 344 7.96 -22.07 -18.73
C GLY A 344 7.13 -22.56 -17.54
N ARG A 345 7.49 -23.72 -16.96
CA ARG A 345 6.93 -24.17 -15.68
C ARG A 345 7.49 -23.39 -14.51
N TRP A 346 6.79 -23.46 -13.39
CA TRP A 346 7.05 -22.64 -12.22
C TRP A 346 7.75 -23.42 -11.10
N GLN A 347 8.55 -22.73 -10.31
CA GLN A 347 9.12 -23.25 -9.05
C GLN A 347 9.09 -22.16 -7.99
N ASN A 348 9.09 -22.51 -6.71
CA ASN A 348 9.26 -21.54 -5.63
C ASN A 348 10.75 -21.36 -5.25
N ARG A 349 11.11 -20.16 -4.77
CA ARG A 349 12.47 -19.71 -4.44
C ARG A 349 12.47 -18.69 -3.30
N HIS A 350 13.64 -18.49 -2.69
CA HIS A 350 13.83 -17.46 -1.66
C HIS A 350 13.72 -16.08 -2.31
N CYS A 351 12.78 -15.26 -1.84
CA CYS A 351 12.47 -13.94 -2.43
C CYS A 351 13.64 -12.95 -2.50
N SER A 352 14.71 -13.19 -1.74
CA SER A 352 15.94 -12.39 -1.69
C SER A 352 17.00 -12.81 -2.73
N MET A 353 16.69 -13.74 -3.65
CA MET A 353 17.60 -14.08 -4.75
C MET A 353 17.57 -13.02 -5.86
N ASP A 354 18.74 -12.58 -6.30
CA ASP A 354 18.89 -11.64 -7.40
C ASP A 354 18.64 -12.36 -8.74
N LEU A 355 17.50 -12.12 -9.38
CA LEU A 355 17.09 -12.76 -10.64
C LEU A 355 16.55 -11.74 -11.65
N ALA A 356 16.42 -12.18 -12.90
CA ALA A 356 15.62 -11.50 -13.91
C ALA A 356 14.12 -11.53 -13.52
N TYR A 357 13.30 -10.72 -14.16
CA TYR A 357 11.86 -10.63 -13.85
C TYR A 357 11.01 -10.28 -15.07
N VAL A 358 9.70 -10.53 -14.97
CA VAL A 358 8.72 -10.15 -15.99
C VAL A 358 7.66 -9.26 -15.39
N CYS A 359 7.43 -8.08 -15.99
CA CYS A 359 6.29 -7.23 -15.65
C CYS A 359 5.10 -7.48 -16.59
N LYS A 360 3.88 -7.27 -16.09
CA LYS A 360 2.62 -7.35 -16.85
C LYS A 360 1.77 -6.11 -16.56
N ARG A 361 1.13 -5.57 -17.61
CA ARG A 361 0.07 -4.55 -17.49
C ARG A 361 -1.00 -4.70 -18.56
N ARG A 362 -2.18 -4.12 -18.30
CA ARG A 362 -3.33 -4.09 -19.21
C ARG A 362 -3.85 -2.65 -19.31
N PRO A 363 -3.39 -1.84 -20.28
CA PRO A 363 -3.72 -0.41 -20.32
C PRO A 363 -5.22 -0.08 -20.43
N ASN A 364 -5.97 -0.93 -21.11
CA ASN A 364 -7.41 -0.79 -21.34
C ASN A 364 -8.22 -1.75 -20.45
N ALA A 365 -7.73 -2.08 -19.25
CA ALA A 365 -8.49 -2.86 -18.29
C ALA A 365 -9.73 -2.08 -17.83
N THR A 366 -10.88 -2.39 -18.43
CA THR A 366 -12.18 -2.06 -17.84
C THR A 366 -12.31 -2.81 -16.53
N LEU A 367 -12.70 -2.13 -15.45
CA LEU A 367 -13.16 -2.79 -14.23
C LEU A 367 -14.24 -3.79 -14.62
N ASP A 368 -14.10 -5.04 -14.16
CA ASP A 368 -15.06 -6.10 -14.48
C ASP A 368 -16.44 -5.68 -13.89
N PRO A 369 -17.56 -5.80 -14.65
CA PRO A 369 -18.90 -5.51 -14.14
C PRO A 369 -19.21 -6.15 -12.78
N PHE A 370 -18.71 -7.36 -12.51
CA PHE A 370 -18.89 -8.04 -11.22
C PHE A 370 -18.22 -7.30 -10.05
N THR A 371 -17.21 -6.46 -10.29
CA THR A 371 -16.57 -5.62 -9.26
C THR A 371 -17.29 -4.30 -9.00
N THR A 372 -18.19 -3.89 -9.89
CA THR A 372 -18.90 -2.59 -9.83
C THR A 372 -20.39 -2.73 -9.49
N ASP A 373 -21.05 -3.81 -9.93
CA ASP A 373 -22.49 -4.02 -9.68
C ASP A 373 -22.80 -4.76 -8.35
N SER A 374 -21.82 -5.39 -7.68
CA SER A 374 -22.07 -6.17 -6.45
C SER A 374 -22.71 -5.35 -5.32
N TRP A 375 -22.51 -4.03 -5.31
CA TRP A 375 -22.98 -3.12 -4.26
C TRP A 375 -24.18 -2.26 -4.64
N VAL A 376 -24.77 -2.47 -5.83
CA VAL A 376 -25.72 -1.52 -6.43
C VAL A 376 -27.18 -1.96 -6.28
N ASP A 377 -27.44 -3.23 -5.96
CA ASP A 377 -28.75 -3.84 -6.09
C ASP A 377 -29.56 -3.86 -4.77
N ASP A 378 -30.12 -2.69 -4.40
CA ASP A 378 -31.14 -2.51 -3.35
C ASP A 378 -32.56 -2.93 -3.81
N GLU A 379 -32.68 -3.74 -4.88
CA GLU A 379 -33.97 -4.20 -5.40
C GLU A 379 -34.56 -5.33 -4.53
N GLN A 380 -35.88 -5.33 -4.35
CA GLN A 380 -36.53 -6.37 -3.57
C GLN A 380 -36.50 -7.71 -4.33
N ARG A 381 -35.75 -8.68 -3.78
CA ARG A 381 -35.50 -9.99 -4.38
C ARG A 381 -36.17 -11.12 -3.60
N ASP A 382 -36.90 -12.00 -4.28
CA ASP A 382 -37.46 -13.21 -3.67
C ASP A 382 -36.60 -14.44 -3.96
N CYS A 383 -36.44 -15.28 -2.94
CA CYS A 383 -35.67 -16.52 -2.95
C CYS A 383 -36.49 -17.77 -2.65
N GLY A 384 -37.72 -17.61 -2.13
CA GLY A 384 -38.57 -18.68 -1.63
C GLY A 384 -38.12 -19.23 -0.27
N VAL A 385 -38.96 -20.09 0.32
CA VAL A 385 -38.76 -20.64 1.67
C VAL A 385 -37.49 -21.50 1.74
N GLY A 386 -36.68 -21.27 2.78
CA GLY A 386 -35.45 -22.05 3.04
C GLY A 386 -34.20 -21.57 2.30
N TRP A 387 -34.28 -20.41 1.64
CA TRP A 387 -33.16 -19.71 1.01
C TRP A 387 -32.93 -18.37 1.70
N GLN A 388 -31.67 -17.92 1.77
CA GLN A 388 -31.29 -16.61 2.29
C GLN A 388 -30.87 -15.72 1.11
N SER A 389 -31.36 -14.48 1.05
CA SER A 389 -31.05 -13.50 0.00
C SER A 389 -29.81 -12.68 0.36
N PHE A 390 -28.91 -12.48 -0.61
CA PHE A 390 -27.82 -11.52 -0.51
C PHE A 390 -27.48 -10.98 -1.90
N GLN A 391 -27.45 -9.65 -2.05
CA GLN A 391 -27.31 -8.99 -3.35
C GLN A 391 -28.24 -9.62 -4.40
N ALA A 392 -27.70 -9.97 -5.57
CA ALA A 392 -28.44 -10.60 -6.66
C ALA A 392 -28.73 -12.10 -6.48
N GLY A 393 -28.24 -12.73 -5.41
CA GLY A 393 -28.23 -14.18 -5.20
C GLY A 393 -29.14 -14.69 -4.08
N CYS A 394 -29.57 -15.94 -4.23
CA CYS A 394 -30.18 -16.75 -3.20
C CYS A 394 -29.24 -17.89 -2.83
N TYR A 395 -29.02 -18.09 -1.54
CA TYR A 395 -28.07 -19.06 -1.01
C TYR A 395 -28.74 -20.01 -0.03
N ARG A 396 -28.29 -21.27 -0.01
CA ARG A 396 -28.83 -22.29 0.90
C ARG A 396 -27.77 -23.31 1.28
N LEU A 397 -27.62 -23.56 2.59
CA LEU A 397 -26.86 -24.68 3.11
C LEU A 397 -27.63 -25.99 2.91
N THR A 398 -26.92 -27.01 2.46
CA THR A 398 -27.35 -28.41 2.39
C THR A 398 -26.52 -29.20 3.39
N GLU A 399 -27.12 -29.52 4.54
CA GLU A 399 -26.47 -30.23 5.66
C GLU A 399 -26.17 -31.71 5.35
N GLU A 400 -26.86 -32.30 4.36
CA GLU A 400 -26.69 -33.69 3.95
C GLU A 400 -25.31 -33.89 3.31
N LYS A 401 -24.43 -34.65 3.97
CA LYS A 401 -23.05 -34.88 3.53
C LYS A 401 -22.98 -35.77 2.28
N LYS A 402 -22.36 -35.28 1.21
CA LYS A 402 -22.23 -35.97 -0.10
C LYS A 402 -20.87 -35.72 -0.74
N ASP A 403 -20.48 -36.58 -1.67
CA ASP A 403 -19.40 -36.28 -2.61
C ASP A 403 -19.75 -35.03 -3.44
N TRP A 404 -18.74 -34.38 -4.03
CA TRP A 404 -18.92 -33.11 -4.72
C TRP A 404 -19.91 -33.21 -5.89
N GLN A 405 -19.86 -34.32 -6.64
CA GLN A 405 -20.75 -34.55 -7.77
C GLN A 405 -22.21 -34.73 -7.30
N ASP A 406 -22.45 -35.37 -6.17
CA ASP A 406 -23.78 -35.57 -5.60
C ASP A 406 -24.32 -34.35 -4.86
N ALA A 407 -23.44 -33.53 -4.30
CA ALA A 407 -23.77 -32.17 -3.84
C ALA A 407 -24.22 -31.30 -5.03
N LEU A 408 -23.45 -31.27 -6.12
CA LEU A 408 -23.82 -30.58 -7.37
C LEU A 408 -25.17 -31.07 -7.92
N ARG A 409 -25.37 -32.39 -8.03
CA ARG A 409 -26.66 -32.97 -8.44
C ARG A 409 -27.81 -32.62 -7.49
N THR A 410 -27.52 -32.34 -6.21
CA THR A 410 -28.52 -31.91 -5.23
C THR A 410 -28.91 -30.44 -5.43
N CYS A 411 -27.95 -29.54 -5.66
CA CYS A 411 -28.24 -28.15 -6.02
C CYS A 411 -29.01 -28.04 -7.34
N GLN A 412 -28.60 -28.79 -8.37
CA GLN A 412 -29.26 -28.80 -9.68
C GLN A 412 -30.74 -29.23 -9.62
N LYS A 413 -31.09 -30.18 -8.75
CA LYS A 413 -32.49 -30.57 -8.48
C LYS A 413 -33.33 -29.45 -7.84
N MET A 414 -32.70 -28.43 -7.28
CA MET A 414 -33.36 -27.26 -6.69
C MET A 414 -33.29 -26.01 -7.60
N GLU A 415 -33.06 -26.19 -8.91
CA GLU A 415 -32.90 -25.11 -9.89
C GLU A 415 -31.80 -24.12 -9.47
N SER A 416 -30.69 -24.68 -9.00
CA SER A 416 -29.53 -23.95 -8.46
C SER A 416 -28.23 -24.67 -8.81
N ASN A 417 -27.09 -24.06 -8.51
CA ASN A 417 -25.78 -24.69 -8.65
C ASN A 417 -25.06 -24.72 -7.29
N LEU A 418 -23.89 -25.35 -7.19
CA LEU A 418 -22.99 -25.10 -6.07
C LEU A 418 -22.57 -23.63 -6.06
N VAL A 419 -22.25 -23.09 -4.89
CA VAL A 419 -21.96 -21.66 -4.73
C VAL A 419 -20.69 -21.24 -5.49
N SER A 420 -20.85 -20.24 -6.35
CA SER A 420 -19.77 -19.42 -6.89
C SER A 420 -19.54 -18.19 -6.02
N ILE A 421 -18.30 -17.77 -5.84
CA ILE A 421 -17.91 -16.65 -4.95
C ILE A 421 -17.04 -15.68 -5.72
N HIS A 422 -17.54 -14.46 -5.90
CA HIS A 422 -16.92 -13.44 -6.77
C HIS A 422 -16.30 -12.27 -6.01
N THR A 423 -16.69 -12.09 -4.75
CA THR A 423 -16.32 -10.90 -3.97
C THR A 423 -16.16 -11.23 -2.49
N LEU A 424 -15.29 -10.48 -1.80
CA LEU A 424 -15.11 -10.57 -0.34
C LEU A 424 -16.42 -10.46 0.49
N PRO A 425 -17.40 -9.60 0.16
CA PRO A 425 -18.67 -9.50 0.88
C PRO A 425 -19.58 -10.72 0.69
N GLU A 426 -19.55 -11.35 -0.49
CA GLU A 426 -20.27 -12.61 -0.72
C GLU A 426 -19.69 -13.72 0.18
N LEU A 427 -18.37 -13.75 0.34
CA LEU A 427 -17.71 -14.65 1.30
C LEU A 427 -18.09 -14.32 2.76
N GLU A 428 -18.11 -13.05 3.15
CA GLU A 428 -18.54 -12.63 4.51
C GLU A 428 -19.98 -13.06 4.80
N PHE A 429 -20.89 -12.84 3.86
CA PHE A 429 -22.27 -13.29 3.99
C PHE A 429 -22.37 -14.80 4.20
N ILE A 430 -21.59 -15.58 3.42
CA ILE A 430 -21.52 -17.03 3.54
C ILE A 430 -21.01 -17.45 4.93
N ILE A 431 -19.94 -16.84 5.44
CA ILE A 431 -19.38 -17.12 6.77
C ILE A 431 -20.44 -16.90 7.85
N ASN A 432 -20.98 -15.68 7.90
CA ASN A 432 -21.80 -15.20 9.02
C ASN A 432 -23.21 -15.83 9.04
N ASN A 433 -23.79 -16.12 7.87
CA ASN A 433 -25.21 -16.50 7.78
C ASN A 433 -25.45 -17.98 7.44
N LEU A 434 -24.51 -18.63 6.74
CA LEU A 434 -24.67 -20.00 6.22
C LEU A 434 -23.72 -20.99 6.89
N LYS A 435 -22.40 -20.72 6.91
CA LYS A 435 -21.38 -21.66 7.44
C LYS A 435 -21.59 -21.93 8.91
N ARG A 436 -21.73 -20.87 9.73
CA ARG A 436 -21.91 -20.96 11.19
C ARG A 436 -20.88 -21.94 11.80
N ASP A 437 -21.33 -22.98 12.48
CA ASP A 437 -20.48 -23.98 13.14
C ASP A 437 -19.99 -25.12 12.22
N VAL A 438 -20.35 -25.11 10.92
CA VAL A 438 -19.87 -26.11 9.96
C VAL A 438 -18.39 -25.87 9.67
N GLU A 439 -17.53 -26.81 10.07
CA GLU A 439 -16.08 -26.70 9.91
C GLU A 439 -15.64 -26.64 8.44
N GLU A 440 -16.18 -27.53 7.61
CA GLU A 440 -15.83 -27.70 6.20
C GLU A 440 -17.06 -27.97 5.31
N LEU A 441 -17.11 -27.40 4.10
CA LEU A 441 -18.20 -27.58 3.13
C LEU A 441 -17.75 -27.40 1.68
N TRP A 442 -18.44 -28.07 0.74
CA TRP A 442 -18.21 -27.94 -0.71
C TRP A 442 -18.69 -26.61 -1.28
N ILE A 443 -17.87 -26.04 -2.17
CA ILE A 443 -18.23 -24.93 -3.07
C ILE A 443 -18.15 -25.36 -4.54
N GLY A 444 -18.55 -24.49 -5.47
CA GLY A 444 -18.65 -24.81 -6.89
C GLY A 444 -17.34 -24.76 -7.69
N LEU A 445 -16.20 -24.49 -7.07
CA LEU A 445 -14.92 -24.39 -7.78
C LEU A 445 -14.32 -25.79 -7.96
N HIS A 446 -13.89 -26.10 -9.17
CA HIS A 446 -13.29 -27.39 -9.53
C HIS A 446 -12.41 -27.26 -10.78
N ASP A 447 -11.52 -28.20 -11.03
CA ASP A 447 -10.72 -28.29 -12.27
C ASP A 447 -10.91 -29.63 -13.01
N THR A 448 -11.82 -30.49 -12.56
CA THR A 448 -12.17 -31.84 -13.12
C THR A 448 -12.30 -31.97 -14.66
N LYS A 449 -12.40 -30.87 -15.42
CA LYS A 449 -12.37 -30.87 -16.90
C LYS A 449 -10.96 -30.77 -17.48
N VAL A 450 -10.10 -29.97 -16.86
CA VAL A 450 -8.74 -29.61 -17.27
C VAL A 450 -7.94 -29.39 -16.00
N GLU A 451 -7.14 -30.39 -15.63
CA GLU A 451 -6.26 -30.35 -14.47
C GLU A 451 -5.44 -29.04 -14.40
N MET A 452 -5.31 -28.50 -13.19
CA MET A 452 -4.66 -27.23 -12.86
C MET A 452 -5.36 -25.99 -13.44
N SER A 453 -6.62 -26.08 -13.88
CA SER A 453 -7.39 -24.98 -14.46
C SER A 453 -8.81 -24.90 -13.86
N PHE A 454 -8.92 -24.25 -12.71
CA PHE A 454 -10.15 -24.10 -11.94
C PHE A 454 -11.21 -23.23 -12.65
N GLU A 455 -12.44 -23.73 -12.67
CA GLU A 455 -13.65 -23.04 -13.14
C GLU A 455 -14.81 -23.21 -12.12
N TRP A 456 -15.78 -22.30 -12.16
CA TRP A 456 -17.02 -22.48 -11.42
C TRP A 456 -17.98 -23.42 -12.16
N SER A 457 -18.63 -24.31 -11.41
CA SER A 457 -19.64 -25.26 -11.91
C SER A 457 -20.91 -24.60 -12.47
N ASP A 458 -21.13 -23.31 -12.22
CA ASP A 458 -22.18 -22.47 -12.83
C ASP A 458 -21.71 -21.66 -14.05
N HIS A 459 -20.44 -21.79 -14.43
CA HIS A 459 -19.77 -21.12 -15.54
C HIS A 459 -19.72 -19.58 -15.44
N THR A 460 -19.90 -19.04 -14.23
CA THR A 460 -19.49 -17.66 -13.92
C THR A 460 -17.96 -17.53 -13.96
N PRO A 461 -17.41 -16.33 -14.23
CA PRO A 461 -15.96 -16.16 -14.32
C PRO A 461 -15.30 -16.27 -12.94
N VAL A 462 -14.17 -16.99 -12.86
CA VAL A 462 -13.34 -16.98 -11.65
C VAL A 462 -12.53 -15.67 -11.64
N ILE A 463 -12.99 -14.70 -10.84
CA ILE A 463 -12.37 -13.38 -10.66
C ILE A 463 -11.77 -13.16 -9.26
N PHE A 464 -12.02 -14.09 -8.34
CA PHE A 464 -11.61 -14.02 -6.94
C PHE A 464 -11.21 -15.43 -6.46
N THR A 465 -10.16 -15.51 -5.65
CA THR A 465 -9.69 -16.74 -4.99
C THR A 465 -9.21 -16.44 -3.59
N TYR A 466 -9.46 -17.34 -2.63
CA TYR A 466 -9.08 -17.10 -1.23
C TYR A 466 -8.52 -18.35 -0.55
N TRP A 467 -7.39 -18.83 -1.07
CA TRP A 467 -6.74 -20.08 -0.64
C TRP A 467 -6.21 -20.05 0.80
N HIS A 468 -6.22 -21.24 1.42
CA HIS A 468 -5.63 -21.53 2.73
C HIS A 468 -4.09 -21.66 2.63
N PRO A 469 -3.31 -21.39 3.69
CA PRO A 469 -1.87 -21.66 3.72
C PRO A 469 -1.46 -22.96 3.06
N PHE A 470 -0.50 -22.83 2.13
CA PHE A 470 0.07 -23.87 1.26
C PHE A 470 -0.84 -24.40 0.12
N GLU A 471 -2.09 -23.95 0.04
CA GLU A 471 -3.06 -24.34 -1.00
C GLU A 471 -3.01 -23.40 -2.23
N PRO A 472 -3.41 -23.87 -3.42
CA PRO A 472 -3.85 -25.24 -3.75
C PRO A 472 -2.70 -26.26 -3.87
N ASN A 473 -2.88 -27.50 -3.38
CA ASN A 473 -1.83 -28.53 -3.29
C ASN A 473 -1.91 -29.73 -4.26
N SER A 474 -2.96 -29.81 -5.09
CA SER A 474 -3.32 -30.89 -6.05
C SER A 474 -2.17 -31.48 -6.91
N PHE A 475 -1.07 -30.75 -7.09
CA PHE A 475 0.13 -31.17 -7.84
C PHE A 475 0.91 -32.37 -7.23
N ARG A 476 0.49 -32.93 -6.09
CA ARG A 476 1.26 -33.95 -5.34
C ARG A 476 0.70 -35.36 -5.35
N ASN A 477 -0.62 -35.55 -5.23
CA ASN A 477 -1.27 -36.87 -5.22
C ASN A 477 -2.77 -36.78 -5.54
N ALA A 478 -3.28 -37.83 -6.20
CA ALA A 478 -4.69 -38.27 -6.19
C ALA A 478 -5.83 -37.23 -6.31
N GLN A 479 -5.96 -36.60 -7.48
CA GLN A 479 -7.21 -35.95 -7.97
C GLN A 479 -7.96 -35.12 -6.92
N GLU A 480 -7.30 -34.09 -6.40
CA GLU A 480 -7.91 -33.12 -5.48
C GLU A 480 -8.69 -32.03 -6.26
N ASP A 481 -9.49 -32.47 -7.24
CA ASP A 481 -10.04 -31.63 -8.31
C ASP A 481 -11.21 -30.71 -7.87
N CYS A 482 -11.55 -30.69 -6.58
CA CYS A 482 -12.76 -30.05 -6.02
C CYS A 482 -12.44 -29.23 -4.78
N VAL A 483 -13.12 -28.09 -4.59
CA VAL A 483 -12.72 -27.11 -3.56
C VAL A 483 -13.74 -27.03 -2.42
N THR A 484 -13.22 -27.00 -1.19
CA THR A 484 -13.97 -26.74 0.05
C THR A 484 -13.69 -25.35 0.61
N ILE A 485 -14.60 -24.86 1.45
CA ILE A 485 -14.33 -23.80 2.42
C ILE A 485 -14.02 -24.48 3.76
N TRP A 486 -12.87 -24.16 4.36
CA TRP A 486 -12.41 -24.73 5.63
C TRP A 486 -12.06 -23.66 6.68
N GLY A 487 -12.10 -24.06 7.96
CA GLY A 487 -11.67 -23.26 9.10
C GLY A 487 -12.58 -22.06 9.44
N PRO A 488 -12.21 -21.26 10.46
CA PRO A 488 -12.98 -20.08 10.87
C PRO A 488 -12.84 -18.90 9.89
N GLU A 489 -11.70 -18.76 9.21
CA GLU A 489 -11.48 -17.73 8.18
C GLU A 489 -12.17 -18.02 6.84
N ALA A 490 -12.72 -19.24 6.69
CA ALA A 490 -13.34 -19.72 5.45
C ALA A 490 -12.46 -19.59 4.21
N ARG A 491 -11.15 -19.84 4.38
CA ARG A 491 -10.21 -20.00 3.28
C ARG A 491 -10.46 -21.31 2.54
N TRP A 492 -10.01 -21.37 1.30
CA TRP A 492 -10.32 -22.44 0.37
C TRP A 492 -9.24 -23.52 0.41
N ASN A 493 -9.66 -24.76 0.35
CA ASN A 493 -8.81 -25.95 0.28
C ASN A 493 -9.22 -26.76 -0.94
N ASP A 494 -8.30 -27.17 -1.80
CA ASP A 494 -8.58 -28.22 -2.78
C ASP A 494 -8.58 -29.58 -2.07
N SER A 495 -9.37 -30.53 -2.57
CA SER A 495 -9.68 -31.77 -1.86
C SER A 495 -10.21 -32.86 -2.79
N PRO A 496 -10.00 -34.14 -2.46
CA PRO A 496 -10.54 -35.25 -3.24
C PRO A 496 -12.07 -35.16 -3.35
N CYS A 497 -12.59 -35.04 -4.57
CA CYS A 497 -14.03 -34.87 -4.85
C CYS A 497 -14.94 -35.96 -4.23
N ASN A 498 -14.37 -37.09 -3.80
CA ASN A 498 -15.07 -38.22 -3.18
C ASN A 498 -15.35 -38.04 -1.67
N PHE A 499 -14.85 -36.99 -1.02
CA PHE A 499 -15.14 -36.71 0.38
C PHE A 499 -16.60 -36.33 0.61
N THR A 500 -17.21 -36.87 1.68
CA THR A 500 -18.62 -36.61 1.99
C THR A 500 -18.79 -35.42 2.92
N LEU A 501 -19.11 -34.25 2.34
CA LEU A 501 -19.21 -32.97 3.05
C LEU A 501 -20.58 -32.30 2.82
N PRO A 502 -21.03 -31.40 3.72
CA PRO A 502 -22.11 -30.46 3.45
C PRO A 502 -21.77 -29.57 2.25
N SER A 503 -22.76 -28.87 1.70
CA SER A 503 -22.54 -27.98 0.54
C SER A 503 -23.41 -26.73 0.60
N ILE A 504 -23.00 -25.65 -0.08
CA ILE A 504 -23.85 -24.47 -0.26
C ILE A 504 -24.27 -24.38 -1.73
N CYS A 505 -25.57 -24.22 -1.94
CA CYS A 505 -26.17 -23.98 -3.25
C CYS A 505 -26.43 -22.47 -3.45
N LYS A 506 -26.28 -21.99 -4.68
CA LYS A 506 -26.56 -20.62 -5.14
C LYS A 506 -27.45 -20.63 -6.37
N LYS A 507 -28.40 -19.69 -6.45
CA LYS A 507 -29.18 -19.39 -7.66
C LYS A 507 -29.40 -17.88 -7.76
N GLN A 508 -29.71 -17.39 -8.96
CA GLN A 508 -30.10 -15.99 -9.15
C GLN A 508 -31.47 -15.75 -8.51
N ALA A 509 -31.61 -14.65 -7.78
CA ALA A 509 -32.85 -14.28 -7.12
C ALA A 509 -33.87 -13.67 -8.09
N GLN A 510 -35.16 -13.89 -7.86
CA GLN A 510 -36.21 -13.34 -8.72
C GLN A 510 -36.47 -11.87 -8.37
N LYS A 511 -36.35 -10.98 -9.36
CA LYS A 511 -36.73 -9.57 -9.23
C LYS A 511 -38.24 -9.47 -8.97
N THR A 512 -38.65 -8.81 -7.89
CA THR A 512 -40.07 -8.46 -7.67
C THR A 512 -40.30 -6.99 -8.00
N GLU A 513 -41.51 -6.63 -8.45
CA GLU A 513 -41.92 -5.22 -8.66
C GLU A 513 -42.19 -4.51 -7.32
N GLY A 514 -41.24 -4.62 -6.39
CA GLY A 514 -41.25 -4.05 -5.05
C GLY A 514 -40.53 -2.70 -4.98
N ARG A 515 -40.88 -1.92 -3.95
CA ARG A 515 -40.15 -0.69 -3.60
C ARG A 515 -38.78 -1.09 -3.02
N THR A 516 -37.75 -0.26 -3.25
CA THR A 516 -36.39 -0.50 -2.72
C THR A 516 -36.43 -0.90 -1.25
N GLN A 517 -35.71 -1.96 -0.93
CA GLN A 517 -35.67 -2.44 0.43
C GLN A 517 -34.56 -1.68 1.14
N ASP A 518 -34.85 -0.47 1.62
CA ASP A 518 -33.88 0.44 2.26
C ASP A 518 -33.24 -0.17 3.55
N HIS A 519 -33.52 -1.43 3.89
CA HIS A 519 -33.10 -2.17 5.10
C HIS A 519 -33.37 -1.44 6.43
N GLY A 520 -34.21 -0.39 6.46
CA GLY A 520 -34.42 0.48 7.61
C GLY A 520 -33.45 1.66 7.70
N CYS A 521 -32.55 1.82 6.73
CA CYS A 521 -31.72 3.00 6.54
C CYS A 521 -32.55 4.20 6.08
N LYS A 522 -31.99 5.41 6.27
CA LYS A 522 -32.60 6.67 5.79
C LYS A 522 -32.35 6.83 4.29
N PRO A 523 -33.20 7.56 3.54
CA PRO A 523 -32.95 7.85 2.12
C PRO A 523 -31.57 8.47 1.90
N GLY A 524 -30.79 7.92 0.97
CA GLY A 524 -29.41 8.33 0.68
C GLY A 524 -28.33 7.67 1.56
N TRP A 525 -28.71 6.83 2.52
CA TRP A 525 -27.79 5.94 3.24
C TRP A 525 -27.77 4.58 2.56
N ARG A 526 -26.62 3.92 2.54
CA ARG A 526 -26.41 2.57 1.98
C ARG A 526 -26.30 1.55 3.10
N TRP A 527 -26.89 0.38 2.92
CA TRP A 527 -26.83 -0.69 3.91
C TRP A 527 -25.64 -1.61 3.66
N HIS A 528 -24.97 -2.02 4.73
CA HIS A 528 -24.01 -3.13 4.77
C HIS A 528 -24.13 -3.77 6.15
N SER A 529 -24.60 -5.02 6.19
CA SER A 529 -24.95 -5.73 7.43
C SER A 529 -23.92 -5.52 8.55
N PRO A 530 -24.33 -5.12 9.78
CA PRO A 530 -25.67 -4.78 10.26
C PRO A 530 -25.97 -3.26 10.25
N SER A 531 -25.25 -2.46 9.47
CA SER A 531 -25.18 -0.99 9.61
C SER A 531 -25.54 -0.21 8.35
N CYS A 532 -25.99 1.03 8.55
CA CYS A 532 -26.21 2.02 7.50
C CYS A 532 -25.03 2.99 7.42
N TYR A 533 -24.61 3.35 6.20
CA TYR A 533 -23.47 4.23 5.93
C TYR A 533 -23.89 5.40 5.05
N TRP A 534 -23.32 6.59 5.29
CA TRP A 534 -23.56 7.78 4.47
C TRP A 534 -22.28 8.59 4.28
N VAL A 535 -22.10 9.08 3.06
CA VAL A 535 -20.94 9.87 2.65
C VAL A 535 -21.34 11.34 2.61
N GLY A 536 -20.73 12.15 3.47
CA GLY A 536 -20.86 13.61 3.46
C GLY A 536 -19.92 14.22 2.42
N GLU A 537 -20.46 15.03 1.51
CA GLU A 537 -19.69 15.67 0.42
C GLU A 537 -19.00 16.99 0.84
N ASP A 538 -19.33 17.55 2.01
CA ASP A 538 -18.76 18.80 2.48
C ASP A 538 -17.34 18.59 3.02
N GLN A 539 -16.38 19.42 2.57
CA GLN A 539 -15.02 19.41 3.10
C GLN A 539 -14.93 20.22 4.40
N VAL A 540 -14.80 19.52 5.53
CA VAL A 540 -14.85 20.08 6.88
C VAL A 540 -13.72 19.54 7.76
N THR A 541 -13.48 20.17 8.90
CA THR A 541 -12.54 19.66 9.92
C THR A 541 -13.09 18.41 10.61
N PHE A 542 -12.21 17.64 11.28
CA PHE A 542 -12.62 16.40 11.96
C PHE A 542 -13.74 16.63 12.99
N GLU A 543 -13.64 17.71 13.76
CA GLU A 543 -14.62 18.04 14.80
C GLU A 543 -15.97 18.52 14.22
N GLU A 544 -15.96 19.14 13.04
CA GLU A 544 -17.17 19.49 12.30
C GLU A 544 -17.83 18.23 11.71
N ALA A 545 -17.05 17.33 11.08
CA ALA A 545 -17.55 16.05 10.58
C ALA A 545 -18.21 15.22 11.68
N ARG A 546 -17.56 15.11 12.85
CA ARG A 546 -18.10 14.45 14.04
C ARG A 546 -19.45 15.02 14.45
N LYS A 547 -19.58 16.34 14.50
CA LYS A 547 -20.85 17.03 14.82
C LYS A 547 -21.94 16.77 13.78
N VAL A 548 -21.60 16.73 12.49
CA VAL A 548 -22.58 16.43 11.43
C VAL A 548 -23.09 14.99 11.55
N CYS A 549 -22.22 13.99 11.73
CA CYS A 549 -22.67 12.61 11.97
C CYS A 549 -23.56 12.53 13.22
N MET A 550 -23.15 13.16 14.34
CA MET A 550 -23.96 13.19 15.57
C MET A 550 -25.33 13.86 15.37
N SER A 551 -25.43 14.89 14.53
CA SER A 551 -26.71 15.53 14.19
C SER A 551 -27.68 14.59 13.45
N GLN A 552 -27.14 13.57 12.77
CA GLN A 552 -27.88 12.50 12.12
C GLN A 552 -28.14 11.28 13.02
N VAL A 553 -27.85 11.37 14.33
CA VAL A 553 -27.90 10.24 15.27
C VAL A 553 -26.96 9.10 14.83
N ALA A 554 -25.85 9.46 14.21
CA ALA A 554 -24.81 8.56 13.69
C ALA A 554 -23.44 8.91 14.29
N SER A 555 -22.45 8.05 14.09
CA SER A 555 -21.05 8.36 14.40
C SER A 555 -20.23 8.49 13.11
N LEU A 556 -19.01 9.03 13.19
CA LEU A 556 -18.00 8.75 12.17
C LEU A 556 -17.76 7.23 12.10
N VAL A 557 -17.42 6.74 10.91
CA VAL A 557 -17.29 5.29 10.67
C VAL A 557 -16.14 4.65 11.45
N THR A 558 -16.45 3.54 12.11
CA THR A 558 -15.48 2.59 12.69
C THR A 558 -15.24 1.47 11.68
N ILE A 559 -14.01 0.98 11.55
CA ILE A 559 -13.66 -0.12 10.62
C ILE A 559 -13.03 -1.25 11.43
N THR A 560 -13.79 -2.31 11.65
CA THR A 560 -13.46 -3.42 12.55
C THR A 560 -12.78 -4.60 11.85
N ASN A 561 -12.99 -4.73 10.53
CA ASN A 561 -12.52 -5.84 9.72
C ASN A 561 -12.29 -5.44 8.24
N ARG A 562 -11.71 -6.37 7.46
CA ARG A 562 -11.36 -6.15 6.04
C ARG A 562 -12.56 -6.06 5.08
N PHE A 563 -13.71 -6.65 5.44
CA PHE A 563 -14.91 -6.65 4.60
C PHE A 563 -15.60 -5.29 4.67
N GLU A 564 -15.74 -4.73 5.88
CA GLU A 564 -16.14 -3.33 6.09
C GLU A 564 -15.20 -2.36 5.35
N GLN A 565 -13.88 -2.58 5.42
CA GLN A 565 -12.91 -1.79 4.66
C GLN A 565 -13.16 -1.87 3.14
N ALA A 566 -13.39 -3.06 2.59
CA ALA A 566 -13.67 -3.24 1.16
C ALA A 566 -14.96 -2.52 0.75
N PHE A 567 -16.03 -2.62 1.55
CA PHE A 567 -17.27 -1.89 1.34
C PHE A 567 -17.06 -0.37 1.35
N ILE A 568 -16.42 0.15 2.39
CA ILE A 568 -16.17 1.59 2.53
C ILE A 568 -15.29 2.11 1.38
N SER A 569 -14.31 1.32 0.93
CA SER A 569 -13.49 1.63 -0.25
C SER A 569 -14.33 1.71 -1.53
N SER A 570 -15.35 0.86 -1.69
CA SER A 570 -16.29 0.93 -2.82
C SER A 570 -17.15 2.20 -2.83
N LEU A 571 -17.50 2.76 -1.65
CA LEU A 571 -18.27 4.00 -1.54
C LEU A 571 -17.51 5.23 -2.05
N ILE A 572 -16.17 5.18 -1.98
CA ILE A 572 -15.29 6.28 -2.36
C ILE A 572 -14.53 6.03 -3.69
N LEU A 573 -14.76 4.88 -4.33
CA LEU A 573 -14.10 4.52 -5.58
C LEU A 573 -14.40 5.53 -6.69
N GLY A 574 -13.38 5.89 -7.48
CA GLY A 574 -13.49 6.86 -8.59
C GLY A 574 -13.53 8.34 -8.17
N ARG A 575 -13.55 8.65 -6.86
CA ARG A 575 -13.57 10.03 -6.34
C ARG A 575 -12.16 10.61 -6.23
N LEU A 576 -11.60 11.06 -7.36
CA LEU A 576 -10.23 11.58 -7.42
C LEU A 576 -10.02 12.83 -6.55
N SER A 577 -8.88 12.90 -5.87
CA SER A 577 -8.40 14.05 -5.07
C SER A 577 -9.23 14.41 -3.83
N ASP A 578 -10.16 13.56 -3.41
CA ASP A 578 -10.84 13.66 -2.11
C ASP A 578 -10.08 12.88 -1.01
N SER A 579 -10.40 13.16 0.25
CA SER A 579 -10.12 12.23 1.37
C SER A 579 -11.29 12.25 2.35
N PHE A 580 -11.43 11.19 3.15
CA PHE A 580 -12.63 10.96 3.98
C PHE A 580 -12.29 10.65 5.44
N TRP A 581 -12.73 11.50 6.39
CA TRP A 581 -12.58 11.26 7.83
C TRP A 581 -13.27 9.96 8.28
N ILE A 582 -12.57 9.21 9.12
CA ILE A 582 -13.07 8.05 9.87
C ILE A 582 -12.94 8.29 11.38
N ALA A 583 -13.49 7.44 12.24
CA ALA A 583 -13.52 7.65 13.69
C ALA A 583 -12.20 7.39 14.45
N LEU A 584 -11.10 7.12 13.76
CA LEU A 584 -9.80 6.79 14.38
C LEU A 584 -8.97 8.07 14.61
N GLN A 585 -8.46 8.25 15.83
CA GLN A 585 -7.66 9.44 16.19
C GLN A 585 -6.70 9.19 17.38
N ASP A 586 -5.72 10.07 17.51
CA ASP A 586 -4.91 10.32 18.71
C ASP A 586 -4.84 11.83 18.98
N LEU A 587 -5.93 12.38 19.51
CA LEU A 587 -6.09 13.80 19.84
C LEU A 587 -5.15 14.31 20.94
N ASN A 588 -4.62 13.39 21.76
CA ASN A 588 -3.76 13.72 22.90
C ASN A 588 -2.26 13.53 22.60
N SER A 589 -1.90 13.19 21.35
CA SER A 589 -0.54 12.86 20.93
C SER A 589 0.12 11.81 21.84
N THR A 590 -0.66 10.82 22.28
CA THR A 590 -0.22 9.70 23.14
C THR A 590 0.65 8.69 22.41
N GLY A 591 0.67 8.77 21.08
CA GLY A 591 1.31 7.79 20.20
C GLY A 591 0.44 6.56 19.92
N THR A 592 -0.84 6.56 20.35
CA THR A 592 -1.76 5.41 20.25
C THR A 592 -3.14 5.84 19.73
N PHE A 593 -3.49 5.34 18.55
CA PHE A 593 -4.77 5.60 17.89
C PHE A 593 -5.88 4.77 18.51
N HIS A 594 -7.04 5.40 18.71
CA HIS A 594 -8.24 4.78 19.26
C HIS A 594 -9.50 5.26 18.55
N TRP A 595 -10.49 4.37 18.43
CA TRP A 595 -11.80 4.71 17.87
C TRP A 595 -12.56 5.64 18.82
N LEU A 596 -13.33 6.60 18.27
CA LEU A 596 -14.23 7.45 19.07
C LEU A 596 -15.29 6.66 19.87
N SER A 597 -15.59 5.41 19.49
CA SER A 597 -16.47 4.49 20.23
C SER A 597 -15.81 3.88 21.48
N GLY A 598 -14.48 3.86 21.54
CA GLY A 598 -13.71 3.16 22.58
C GLY A 598 -13.45 1.68 22.29
N ASP A 599 -13.86 1.17 21.13
CA ASP A 599 -13.58 -0.21 20.72
C ASP A 599 -12.07 -0.45 20.51
N LYS A 600 -11.63 -1.70 20.71
CA LYS A 600 -10.25 -2.11 20.40
C LYS A 600 -10.01 -1.97 18.89
N VAL A 601 -8.86 -1.43 18.50
CA VAL A 601 -8.39 -1.46 17.11
C VAL A 601 -8.02 -2.90 16.72
N SER A 602 -8.98 -3.63 16.17
CA SER A 602 -8.82 -5.01 15.67
C SER A 602 -8.21 -5.07 14.28
N TYR A 603 -8.48 -4.06 13.44
CA TYR A 603 -8.07 -4.01 12.03
C TYR A 603 -7.42 -2.66 11.70
N THR A 604 -6.48 -2.67 10.76
CA THR A 604 -5.80 -1.47 10.24
C THR A 604 -5.48 -1.61 8.76
N ASN A 605 -5.63 -0.52 8.00
CA ASN A 605 -5.32 -0.45 6.57
C ASN A 605 -4.51 0.82 6.23
N TRP A 606 -3.42 1.07 6.97
CA TRP A 606 -2.56 2.24 6.79
C TRP A 606 -2.01 2.38 5.37
N ASN A 607 -1.85 3.62 4.90
CA ASN A 607 -1.05 3.88 3.69
C ASN A 607 0.44 3.57 3.97
N ARG A 608 1.25 3.52 2.93
CA ARG A 608 2.69 3.31 3.05
C ARG A 608 3.29 4.32 4.04
N ASP A 609 4.09 3.80 4.97
CA ASP A 609 4.81 4.56 6.00
C ASP A 609 3.87 5.38 6.96
N GLN A 610 2.56 5.11 6.97
CA GLN A 610 1.58 5.61 7.97
C GLN A 610 1.44 4.62 9.16
N PRO A 611 1.07 5.06 10.37
CA PRO A 611 0.74 6.44 10.79
C PRO A 611 1.95 7.38 10.97
N GLY A 612 3.12 7.00 10.46
CA GLY A 612 4.34 7.80 10.52
C GLY A 612 4.91 7.91 11.93
N LEU A 613 5.62 9.02 12.20
CA LEU A 613 6.19 9.36 13.50
C LEU A 613 5.60 10.69 14.06
N SER A 614 4.54 11.20 13.43
CA SER A 614 3.94 12.49 13.76
C SER A 614 3.25 12.50 15.14
N LYS A 615 3.01 13.70 15.69
CA LYS A 615 2.47 13.89 17.05
C LYS A 615 0.96 13.62 17.14
N GLY A 616 0.55 12.38 16.90
CA GLY A 616 -0.87 12.00 16.82
C GLY A 616 -1.58 12.68 15.65
N GLY A 617 -2.91 12.74 15.71
CA GLY A 617 -3.75 13.33 14.66
C GLY A 617 -5.06 12.59 14.44
N CYS A 618 -5.73 12.87 13.33
CA CYS A 618 -7.01 12.26 12.96
C CYS A 618 -6.89 11.56 11.62
N VAL A 619 -7.60 10.44 11.43
CA VAL A 619 -7.37 9.56 10.27
C VAL A 619 -8.38 9.82 9.15
N THR A 620 -7.87 9.84 7.93
CA THR A 620 -8.65 9.91 6.69
C THR A 620 -8.37 8.71 5.79
N LEU A 621 -9.34 8.33 4.96
CA LEU A 621 -9.13 7.45 3.81
C LEU A 621 -8.66 8.26 2.61
N ALA A 622 -7.60 7.80 1.97
CA ALA A 622 -7.10 8.30 0.70
C ALA A 622 -7.97 7.84 -0.49
N THR A 623 -7.78 8.51 -1.64
CA THR A 623 -8.44 8.20 -2.92
C THR A 623 -7.41 8.11 -4.06
N GLY A 624 -7.85 7.80 -5.28
CA GLY A 624 -6.96 7.58 -6.42
C GLY A 624 -6.21 6.25 -6.30
N ASP A 625 -4.91 6.24 -6.59
CA ASP A 625 -4.07 5.04 -6.54
C ASP A 625 -4.01 4.42 -5.12
N SER A 626 -4.19 5.27 -4.08
CA SER A 626 -4.23 4.89 -2.66
C SER A 626 -5.65 4.67 -2.11
N THR A 627 -6.68 4.50 -2.96
CA THR A 627 -8.09 4.37 -2.53
C THR A 627 -8.27 3.39 -1.37
N GLY A 628 -8.82 3.90 -0.26
CA GLY A 628 -9.13 3.13 0.95
C GLY A 628 -7.99 2.99 1.97
N LEU A 629 -6.76 3.41 1.64
CA LEU A 629 -5.64 3.40 2.58
C LEU A 629 -5.74 4.56 3.59
N TRP A 630 -5.28 4.34 4.83
CA TRP A 630 -5.46 5.28 5.94
C TRP A 630 -4.27 6.24 6.08
N GLU A 631 -4.55 7.53 6.20
CA GLU A 631 -3.57 8.61 6.35
C GLU A 631 -3.90 9.48 7.56
N VAL A 632 -2.89 9.81 8.36
CA VAL A 632 -3.00 10.75 9.48
C VAL A 632 -2.93 12.19 8.97
N LYS A 633 -3.90 13.02 9.35
CA LYS A 633 -3.96 14.45 9.05
C LYS A 633 -4.21 15.26 10.32
N ASP A 634 -3.82 16.54 10.32
CA ASP A 634 -4.08 17.43 11.45
C ASP A 634 -5.59 17.67 11.63
N CYS A 635 -6.11 17.38 12.82
CA CYS A 635 -7.54 17.38 13.11
C CYS A 635 -8.23 18.76 12.94
N GLY A 636 -7.49 19.86 13.10
CA GLY A 636 -8.04 21.21 13.23
C GLY A 636 -7.85 22.10 11.99
N SER A 637 -6.82 21.85 11.19
CA SER A 637 -6.48 22.61 9.99
C SER A 637 -6.81 21.88 8.70
N ALA A 638 -6.68 20.54 8.66
CA ALA A 638 -7.04 19.77 7.48
C ALA A 638 -8.57 19.76 7.29
N LYS A 639 -8.98 19.75 6.02
CA LYS A 639 -10.38 19.58 5.62
C LYS A 639 -10.50 18.37 4.73
N ALA A 640 -11.50 17.55 5.00
CA ALA A 640 -11.80 16.35 4.26
C ALA A 640 -13.31 16.12 4.26
N LYS A 641 -13.78 15.30 3.32
CA LYS A 641 -15.12 14.73 3.36
C LYS A 641 -15.20 13.73 4.52
N TYR A 642 -16.34 13.07 4.74
CA TYR A 642 -16.49 12.18 5.88
C TYR A 642 -17.50 11.06 5.62
N ILE A 643 -17.35 9.95 6.34
CA ILE A 643 -18.26 8.82 6.27
C ILE A 643 -18.86 8.62 7.66
N CYS A 644 -20.18 8.72 7.73
CA CYS A 644 -20.94 8.41 8.93
C CYS A 644 -21.47 6.97 8.87
N TRP A 645 -21.62 6.32 10.03
CA TRP A 645 -22.28 5.03 10.16
C TRP A 645 -23.30 5.01 11.31
N LEU A 646 -24.29 4.14 11.18
CA LEU A 646 -25.35 3.89 12.15
C LEU A 646 -25.60 2.38 12.23
N ASN A 647 -25.26 1.77 13.37
CA ASN A 647 -25.61 0.39 13.66
C ASN A 647 -27.12 0.29 13.98
N GLN A 648 -27.82 -0.67 13.35
CA GLN A 648 -29.27 -0.85 13.49
C GLN A 648 -29.69 -1.64 14.73
N ASP A 649 -28.78 -2.38 15.38
CA ASP A 649 -29.07 -3.26 16.53
C ASP A 649 -29.54 -2.53 17.81
N ILE A 650 -29.58 -1.19 17.80
CA ILE A 650 -30.02 -0.35 18.94
C ILE A 650 -31.56 -0.13 18.92
N SER A 651 -32.29 -0.72 17.96
CA SER A 651 -33.74 -0.52 17.78
C SER A 651 -34.62 -1.72 18.23
N LEU A 652 -34.90 -1.80 19.52
CA LEU A 652 -36.11 -2.41 20.13
C LEU A 652 -36.36 -3.92 19.89
N SER A 653 -35.74 -4.79 20.70
CA SER A 653 -36.35 -6.06 21.14
C SER A 653 -36.04 -6.33 22.62
N PRO A 654 -36.99 -6.82 23.44
CA PRO A 654 -36.76 -7.18 24.85
C PRO A 654 -36.24 -8.63 25.02
N GLU A 655 -35.71 -9.24 23.97
CA GLU A 655 -35.07 -10.57 24.01
C GLU A 655 -33.55 -10.39 24.10
N PRO A 656 -32.84 -11.07 25.03
CA PRO A 656 -31.40 -10.89 25.17
C PRO A 656 -30.69 -11.30 23.87
N PRO A 657 -29.74 -10.49 23.36
CA PRO A 657 -29.02 -10.83 22.14
C PRO A 657 -28.37 -12.20 22.27
N ALA A 658 -28.44 -12.98 21.19
CA ALA A 658 -27.65 -14.20 21.07
C ALA A 658 -26.18 -13.86 21.37
N LEU A 659 -25.54 -14.67 22.21
CA LEU A 659 -24.18 -14.39 22.67
C LEU A 659 -23.26 -14.14 21.46
N PRO A 660 -22.48 -13.06 21.44
CA PRO A 660 -21.45 -12.91 20.42
C PRO A 660 -20.52 -14.14 20.45
N PRO A 661 -19.90 -14.51 19.32
CA PRO A 661 -18.91 -15.59 19.31
C PRO A 661 -17.90 -15.31 20.42
N ILE A 662 -17.72 -16.29 21.31
CA ILE A 662 -16.98 -16.14 22.57
C ILE A 662 -15.64 -15.48 22.24
N PRO A 663 -15.39 -14.22 22.63
CA PRO A 663 -14.09 -13.61 22.43
C PRO A 663 -13.08 -14.49 23.15
N ALA A 664 -11.97 -14.82 22.48
CA ALA A 664 -10.89 -15.60 23.08
C ALA A 664 -10.63 -15.05 24.49
N PRO A 665 -10.76 -15.88 25.55
CA PRO A 665 -11.08 -15.43 26.89
C PRO A 665 -10.06 -14.38 27.33
N THR A 666 -10.52 -13.13 27.46
CA THR A 666 -9.63 -11.97 27.66
C THR A 666 -8.71 -12.27 28.84
N PRO A 667 -7.38 -12.38 28.65
CA PRO A 667 -6.53 -12.95 29.68
C PRO A 667 -6.64 -12.17 31.00
N SER A 668 -6.69 -12.92 32.10
CA SER A 668 -6.86 -12.32 33.42
C SER A 668 -5.60 -11.57 33.82
N LEU A 669 -5.76 -10.33 34.29
CA LEU A 669 -4.69 -9.55 34.94
C LEU A 669 -4.15 -10.22 36.23
N THR A 670 -4.82 -11.27 36.73
CA THR A 670 -4.38 -12.08 37.87
C THR A 670 -3.80 -13.44 37.47
N GLY A 671 -3.62 -13.70 36.17
CA GLY A 671 -2.98 -14.92 35.68
C GLY A 671 -1.50 -14.98 36.04
N ALA A 672 -1.01 -16.17 36.41
CA ALA A 672 0.42 -16.41 36.60
C ALA A 672 1.05 -16.93 35.30
N CYS A 673 2.20 -16.39 34.92
CA CYS A 673 2.92 -16.84 33.74
C CYS A 673 3.57 -18.23 33.93
N PRO A 674 3.77 -19.02 32.86
CA PRO A 674 4.56 -20.26 32.91
C PRO A 674 6.03 -20.01 33.33
N GLN A 675 6.76 -21.07 33.66
CA GLN A 675 8.18 -20.95 34.04
C GLN A 675 9.02 -20.27 32.94
N ASP A 676 9.90 -19.36 33.36
CA ASP A 676 10.76 -18.50 32.53
C ASP A 676 10.02 -17.51 31.59
N TRP A 677 8.74 -17.23 31.85
CA TRP A 677 8.02 -16.13 31.22
C TRP A 677 7.80 -14.99 32.22
N LYS A 678 8.01 -13.74 31.79
CA LYS A 678 7.84 -12.52 32.61
C LYS A 678 6.56 -11.77 32.22
N SER A 679 5.94 -11.06 33.17
CA SER A 679 4.86 -10.09 32.93
C SER A 679 4.77 -9.07 34.07
N SER A 680 3.91 -8.06 33.93
CA SER A 680 3.60 -7.02 34.91
C SER A 680 2.17 -7.18 35.43
N SER A 681 1.86 -6.65 36.63
CA SER A 681 0.49 -6.61 37.18
C SER A 681 -0.51 -5.80 36.35
N THR A 682 -0.04 -5.02 35.39
CA THR A 682 -0.83 -4.22 34.44
C THR A 682 -1.00 -4.87 33.07
N LEU A 683 -0.17 -5.87 32.74
CA LEU A 683 -0.17 -6.53 31.44
C LEU A 683 -0.95 -7.85 31.49
N ARG A 684 -1.60 -8.20 30.37
CA ARG A 684 -2.41 -9.42 30.22
C ARG A 684 -1.64 -10.58 29.59
N ASN A 685 -0.55 -10.27 28.91
CA ASN A 685 0.28 -11.22 28.17
C ASN A 685 1.54 -11.55 28.96
N CYS A 686 2.15 -12.71 28.66
CA CYS A 686 3.43 -13.12 29.19
C CYS A 686 4.48 -13.08 28.07
N TYR A 687 5.72 -12.71 28.39
CA TYR A 687 6.80 -12.52 27.41
C TYR A 687 8.01 -13.40 27.76
N LYS A 688 8.69 -13.89 26.73
CA LYS A 688 9.93 -14.66 26.85
C LYS A 688 10.88 -14.29 25.72
N VAL A 689 12.14 -14.04 26.08
CA VAL A 689 13.21 -13.71 25.12
C VAL A 689 14.02 -14.96 24.84
N PHE A 690 14.29 -15.22 23.56
CA PHE A 690 15.20 -16.27 23.11
C PHE A 690 16.46 -15.61 22.53
N HIS A 691 17.63 -16.14 22.89
CA HIS A 691 18.92 -15.62 22.44
C HIS A 691 19.86 -16.76 22.04
N PHE A 692 20.52 -16.58 20.89
CA PHE A 692 21.41 -17.56 20.28
C PHE A 692 22.79 -16.93 20.10
N THR A 693 23.80 -17.48 20.76
CA THR A 693 25.18 -16.97 20.75
C THR A 693 25.95 -17.32 19.48
N GLN A 694 25.54 -18.38 18.77
CA GLN A 694 26.16 -18.82 17.52
C GLN A 694 25.34 -18.32 16.32
N GLN A 695 26.00 -17.87 15.26
CA GLN A 695 25.33 -17.21 14.12
C GLN A 695 24.50 -18.18 13.27
N ASP A 696 24.90 -19.44 13.19
CA ASP A 696 24.18 -20.56 12.56
C ASP A 696 22.93 -21.01 13.33
N GLN A 697 22.75 -20.55 14.57
CA GLN A 697 21.53 -20.75 15.36
C GLN A 697 20.54 -19.58 15.26
N LYS A 698 20.91 -18.48 14.60
CA LYS A 698 20.02 -17.33 14.44
C LYS A 698 18.97 -17.63 13.37
N LEU A 699 17.71 -17.46 13.75
CA LEU A 699 16.56 -17.69 12.88
C LEU A 699 16.26 -16.48 12.01
N SER A 700 15.74 -16.71 10.79
CA SER A 700 15.06 -15.66 10.01
C SER A 700 13.77 -15.21 10.69
N TRP A 701 13.16 -14.11 10.22
CA TRP A 701 11.90 -13.62 10.78
C TRP A 701 10.79 -14.69 10.74
N LEU A 702 10.68 -15.42 9.63
CA LEU A 702 9.63 -16.44 9.45
C LEU A 702 9.92 -17.69 10.30
N GLN A 703 11.18 -18.15 10.34
CA GLN A 703 11.59 -19.22 11.24
C GLN A 703 11.33 -18.86 12.71
N ALA A 704 11.57 -17.60 13.11
CA ALA A 704 11.29 -17.12 14.46
C ALA A 704 9.78 -17.08 14.75
N HIS A 705 8.96 -16.67 13.78
CA HIS A 705 7.48 -16.73 13.88
C HIS A 705 6.97 -18.16 14.08
N LEU A 706 7.38 -19.10 13.22
CA LEU A 706 7.02 -20.52 13.31
C LEU A 706 7.54 -21.16 14.62
N PHE A 707 8.75 -20.77 15.06
CA PHE A 707 9.30 -21.19 16.35
C PHE A 707 8.46 -20.71 17.53
N CYS A 708 7.97 -19.47 17.52
CA CYS A 708 7.03 -18.96 18.52
C CYS A 708 5.70 -19.72 18.48
N GLN A 709 5.11 -19.94 17.30
CA GLN A 709 3.84 -20.68 17.15
C GLN A 709 3.95 -22.11 17.70
N LYS A 710 5.08 -22.79 17.45
CA LYS A 710 5.37 -24.12 18.00
C LYS A 710 5.44 -24.16 19.54
N HIS A 711 5.67 -23.02 20.19
CA HIS A 711 5.62 -22.84 21.64
C HIS A 711 4.26 -22.30 22.15
N GLY A 712 3.24 -22.20 21.29
CA GLY A 712 1.91 -21.68 21.64
C GLY A 712 1.87 -20.16 21.82
N ALA A 713 2.77 -19.43 21.16
CA ALA A 713 2.90 -17.98 21.24
C ALA A 713 3.11 -17.35 19.85
N HIS A 714 3.17 -16.03 19.78
CA HIS A 714 3.53 -15.30 18.55
C HIS A 714 4.83 -14.51 18.78
N LEU A 715 5.41 -13.97 17.70
CA LEU A 715 6.42 -12.92 17.84
C LEU A 715 5.80 -11.72 18.57
N LEU A 716 6.64 -10.95 19.27
CA LEU A 716 6.20 -9.81 20.06
C LEU A 716 5.37 -8.82 19.20
N SER A 717 4.11 -8.63 19.59
CA SER A 717 3.30 -7.46 19.23
C SER A 717 3.32 -6.44 20.38
N ILE A 718 3.19 -5.16 20.04
CA ILE A 718 3.14 -4.06 21.01
C ILE A 718 1.88 -3.24 20.71
N SER A 719 1.04 -3.10 21.72
CA SER A 719 -0.29 -2.49 21.64
C SER A 719 -0.39 -1.16 22.37
N ASN A 720 0.52 -0.89 23.31
CA ASN A 720 0.54 0.32 24.12
C ASN A 720 1.98 0.63 24.62
N PHE A 721 2.22 1.88 25.02
CA PHE A 721 3.53 2.35 25.48
C PHE A 721 4.02 1.71 26.80
N GLU A 722 3.11 1.24 27.67
CA GLU A 722 3.48 0.55 28.90
C GLU A 722 4.04 -0.86 28.60
N GLU A 723 3.48 -1.55 27.61
CA GLU A 723 3.98 -2.82 27.06
C GLU A 723 5.38 -2.64 26.43
N GLU A 724 5.60 -1.56 25.66
CA GLU A 724 6.93 -1.20 25.14
C GLU A 724 7.96 -1.01 26.27
N GLN A 725 7.63 -0.20 27.28
CA GLN A 725 8.54 0.05 28.41
C GLN A 725 8.85 -1.23 29.18
N PHE A 726 7.86 -2.09 29.39
CA PHE A 726 8.06 -3.38 30.05
C PHE A 726 8.98 -4.31 29.25
N VAL A 727 8.79 -4.41 27.92
CA VAL A 727 9.68 -5.20 27.05
C VAL A 727 11.10 -4.65 27.10
N SER A 728 11.26 -3.32 27.02
CA SER A 728 12.57 -2.67 27.12
C SER A 728 13.25 -2.99 28.45
N GLN A 729 12.52 -2.98 29.57
CA GLN A 729 13.03 -3.40 30.87
C GLN A 729 13.45 -4.88 30.87
N VAL A 730 12.63 -5.78 30.32
CA VAL A 730 12.92 -7.22 30.27
C VAL A 730 14.18 -7.53 29.47
N LEU A 731 14.37 -6.88 28.31
CA LEU A 731 15.59 -6.96 27.53
C LEU A 731 16.78 -6.42 28.33
N HIS A 732 16.62 -5.24 28.93
CA HIS A 732 17.66 -4.60 29.71
C HIS A 732 18.13 -5.44 30.92
N GLU A 733 17.22 -6.05 31.67
CA GLU A 733 17.53 -7.00 32.76
C GLU A 733 18.26 -8.27 32.29
N THR A 734 18.10 -8.64 31.02
CA THR A 734 18.64 -9.89 30.46
C THR A 734 20.03 -9.70 29.85
N PHE A 735 20.33 -8.51 29.29
CA PHE A 735 21.59 -8.24 28.58
C PHE A 735 22.45 -7.10 29.18
N GLY A 736 21.92 -6.28 30.10
CA GLY A 736 22.64 -5.19 30.78
C GLY A 736 22.65 -3.84 30.05
N GLU A 737 23.35 -2.84 30.63
CA GLU A 737 23.80 -1.65 29.88
C GLU A 737 25.12 -2.03 29.22
N SER A 738 25.15 -2.12 27.90
CA SER A 738 26.36 -2.52 27.17
C SER A 738 27.37 -1.35 27.13
N GLU A 739 28.32 -1.32 28.08
CA GLU A 739 29.45 -0.36 28.04
C GLU A 739 30.32 -0.58 26.77
N ASP A 740 30.41 -1.83 26.30
CA ASP A 740 30.94 -2.19 24.99
C ASP A 740 29.83 -2.17 23.91
N HIS A 741 30.13 -1.69 22.70
CA HIS A 741 29.16 -1.29 21.68
C HIS A 741 28.37 -2.43 20.95
N GLU A 742 28.13 -3.58 21.57
CA GLU A 742 27.36 -4.68 20.96
C GLU A 742 25.84 -4.43 20.98
N GLN A 743 25.33 -3.81 19.92
CA GLN A 743 23.89 -3.66 19.71
C GLN A 743 23.24 -5.02 19.40
N HIS A 744 22.47 -5.55 20.35
CA HIS A 744 21.63 -6.73 20.14
C HIS A 744 20.31 -6.36 19.44
N TRP A 745 20.02 -7.03 18.33
CA TRP A 745 18.78 -6.87 17.56
C TRP A 745 17.87 -8.08 17.76
N PHE A 746 16.57 -7.85 17.88
CA PHE A 746 15.56 -8.88 18.15
C PHE A 746 14.43 -8.83 17.13
N TRP A 747 13.86 -9.97 16.77
CA TRP A 747 12.68 -10.03 15.90
C TRP A 747 11.41 -9.65 16.67
N ILE A 748 10.60 -8.78 16.05
CA ILE A 748 9.25 -8.44 16.48
C ILE A 748 8.24 -8.91 15.44
N GLY A 749 6.96 -9.02 15.78
CA GLY A 749 5.90 -9.50 14.89
C GLY A 749 5.53 -8.53 13.76
N LEU A 750 6.06 -7.30 13.77
CA LEU A 750 5.75 -6.27 12.79
C LEU A 750 6.40 -6.60 11.45
N ASN A 751 5.60 -6.69 10.40
CA ASN A 751 6.08 -6.99 9.06
C ASN A 751 5.22 -6.32 7.98
N ARG A 752 5.76 -6.20 6.76
CA ARG A 752 5.05 -5.71 5.56
C ARG A 752 5.31 -6.61 4.35
N ARG A 753 5.32 -7.93 4.60
CA ARG A 753 5.71 -8.94 3.60
C ARG A 753 4.64 -9.16 2.54
N ASN A 754 3.37 -9.13 2.92
CA ASN A 754 2.25 -9.42 2.03
C ASN A 754 2.07 -8.32 0.95
N PRO A 755 2.10 -8.68 -0.34
CA PRO A 755 1.80 -7.79 -1.47
C PRO A 755 0.44 -7.06 -1.40
N GLU A 756 -0.60 -7.70 -0.85
CA GLU A 756 -1.96 -7.12 -0.76
C GLU A 756 -2.06 -5.99 0.27
N ASP A 757 -1.17 -5.97 1.27
CA ASP A 757 -1.13 -4.93 2.31
C ASP A 757 -0.62 -3.57 1.78
N LYS A 758 -0.28 -3.46 0.48
CA LYS A 758 0.18 -2.24 -0.20
C LYS A 758 1.33 -1.49 0.50
N GLY A 759 2.19 -2.24 1.19
CA GLY A 759 3.33 -1.69 1.96
C GLY A 759 3.00 -1.22 3.37
N SER A 760 1.76 -1.43 3.85
CA SER A 760 1.36 -1.21 5.24
C SER A 760 1.98 -2.25 6.17
N TRP A 761 2.22 -1.86 7.42
CA TRP A 761 2.73 -2.77 8.45
C TRP A 761 1.57 -3.51 9.14
N LYS A 762 1.77 -4.79 9.45
CA LYS A 762 0.86 -5.66 10.21
C LYS A 762 1.62 -6.41 11.30
N TRP A 763 0.95 -6.69 12.42
CA TRP A 763 1.43 -7.65 13.41
C TRP A 763 1.11 -9.09 12.97
N SER A 764 2.04 -10.01 13.18
CA SER A 764 1.88 -11.42 12.79
C SER A 764 0.91 -12.24 13.65
N ASP A 765 0.29 -11.63 14.66
CA ASP A 765 -0.81 -12.17 15.46
C ASP A 765 -2.20 -11.64 15.02
N GLY A 766 -2.25 -10.88 13.92
CA GLY A 766 -3.47 -10.30 13.37
C GLY A 766 -3.98 -9.04 14.08
N ILE A 767 -3.28 -8.53 15.10
CA ILE A 767 -3.69 -7.29 15.78
C ILE A 767 -3.42 -6.08 14.87
N GLY A 768 -4.38 -5.15 14.81
CA GLY A 768 -4.22 -3.87 14.11
C GLY A 768 -3.09 -3.00 14.69
N VAL A 769 -2.25 -2.43 13.82
CA VAL A 769 -1.11 -1.58 14.22
C VAL A 769 -1.64 -0.20 14.65
N SER A 770 -1.94 -0.06 15.94
CA SER A 770 -2.56 1.15 16.51
C SER A 770 -1.56 2.18 17.05
N GLN A 771 -0.25 1.94 16.93
CA GLN A 771 0.80 2.81 17.48
C GLN A 771 1.78 3.30 16.41
N HIS A 772 2.45 4.41 16.69
CA HIS A 772 3.65 4.79 15.95
C HIS A 772 4.81 3.82 16.29
N PRO A 773 5.59 3.34 15.32
CA PRO A 773 6.83 2.64 15.61
C PRO A 773 7.80 3.59 16.30
N SER A 774 8.21 3.30 17.54
CA SER A 774 9.18 4.15 18.23
C SER A 774 10.55 4.10 17.52
N PRO A 775 11.39 5.14 17.62
CA PRO A 775 12.72 5.14 17.00
C PRO A 775 13.63 4.00 17.50
N SER A 776 13.37 3.48 18.71
CA SER A 776 14.02 2.31 19.30
C SER A 776 13.53 0.97 18.74
N LEU A 777 12.38 0.96 18.06
CA LEU A 777 11.72 -0.22 17.50
C LEU A 777 11.63 -0.21 15.97
N THR A 778 12.10 0.84 15.29
CA THR A 778 12.06 0.91 13.81
C THR A 778 12.89 -0.23 13.20
N PRO A 779 12.29 -1.11 12.39
CA PRO A 779 13.04 -2.06 11.58
C PRO A 779 13.93 -1.30 10.59
N ARG A 780 15.16 -1.77 10.37
CA ARG A 780 16.02 -1.33 9.27
C ARG A 780 15.80 -2.19 8.05
#